data_AF-A0A7L4FVK7-F1
#
_entry.id   AF-A0A7L4FVK7-F1
#
_cell.length_a   1.000
_cell.length_b   1.000
_cell.length_c   1.000
_cell.angle_alpha   90.00
_cell.angle_beta   90.00
_cell.angle_gamma   90.00
#
_symmetry.space_group_name_H-M   'P 1'
#
loop_
_entity.id
_entity.type
_entity.pdbx_description
1 polymer ?
#
loop_
_entity_poly.entity_id
_entity_poly.type
_entity_poly.pdbx_seq_one_letter_code
_entity_poly.pdbx_strand_id
1 'polypeptide(L)'
;QVPVAHCFGPPGHYKRKFCTVCRKSLESPAFRCEVCELHVHTDCIPFACSDCRQCHQDGHQDQDTYHHHWREGNLSSSARCEVCKKTCGSSEVLSGMRCEWCGILAHAACYIIVTPECTFGRLRNMILPPSCVQLFSRNFSKLHCFRISENLQTESDEDDDVDGSTQGSAKDVQISTDSSKQTLKIFDGNDAVKRNQFRLISVPRIAKNEEVVEAALRAYYINDDQQEYELQTFTQQALLSDDVINRNDAAEDSNLGSVFRESVPEAWIIRAKPKDEEVIRIYPAWLKVGMAYVSLRVNKSSTTQTVIEEVLPLLGRQTECLQNFKLVEVLMGSKQVQRMVLDNQELILSRLKDIRKTSIRQMNQTRFYIVENSESIVRVNLFVGGLPPQLSPEEYTNILKDELAIKTNVVSVRHVYQAQGAVVLEISCFSEAERIYMLVKDTTVNDKPLNAVVIPEVMASKIPQNCCPLLVFVNPKSGGLKGRDLLYSFRKLLNPHQVFELTNGGPLPGFHTFSQVPSFRVLVCGGDGTVGWVLGALEEIRHKLVCSEPSVAILPLGTGNDLGRVLRWGAGYSGEDPYSVLVSVDEADDVLMDRWTILLDAEEPVEGAENGVAEPEPPKIVQMNNYCGLGIDAELSLDFHHAREEEPGKFNSRFHNKGVYVKVGLQKISHTRNLHRDIKLQVDQHEVELPSIEGLIFINIPSWGSGADLWGSESDNRFEKPRIDDGLLEVVGVTGVVHMGQVQGGFRSGIRIAQGSYFRVTLLKPIPVQVDGEPWIQAPGQIIISAAGPKVHMLKKSKQKQKKTGS
;
A
#
# COMPACT_ATOMS: atom_id res chain seq x y z
N GLN A 1 8.67 21.48 11.32
CA GLN A 1 8.45 20.10 10.82
C GLN A 1 9.14 19.94 9.47
N VAL A 2 9.85 18.82 9.31
CA VAL A 2 10.50 18.41 8.05
C VAL A 2 9.40 18.17 7.00
N PRO A 3 9.54 18.71 5.77
CA PRO A 3 8.52 18.53 4.74
C PRO A 3 8.45 17.08 4.26
N VAL A 4 7.22 16.56 4.13
CA VAL A 4 6.91 15.21 3.65
C VAL A 4 5.87 15.30 2.55
N ALA A 5 6.20 14.81 1.36
CA ALA A 5 5.28 14.78 0.23
C ALA A 5 4.08 13.86 0.48
N HIS A 6 2.95 14.23 -0.10
CA HIS A 6 1.75 13.41 -0.16
C HIS A 6 1.87 12.31 -1.21
N CYS A 7 1.18 11.21 -0.95
CA CYS A 7 1.09 10.08 -1.85
C CYS A 7 -0.30 10.11 -2.52
N PHE A 8 -0.44 10.89 -3.59
CA PHE A 8 -1.72 11.05 -4.28
C PHE A 8 -1.95 9.88 -5.24
N GLY A 9 -3.07 9.16 -5.03
CA GLY A 9 -3.57 8.17 -5.99
C GLY A 9 -4.24 8.82 -7.21
N PRO A 10 -4.89 8.04 -8.08
CA PRO A 10 -5.69 8.56 -9.19
C PRO A 10 -6.84 9.44 -8.69
N PRO A 11 -7.34 10.37 -9.53
CA PRO A 11 -8.47 11.20 -9.16
C PRO A 11 -9.74 10.35 -8.99
N GLY A 12 -10.58 10.70 -8.02
CA GLY A 12 -11.82 10.00 -7.71
C GLY A 12 -12.92 10.95 -7.24
N HIS A 13 -14.16 10.44 -7.21
CA HIS A 13 -15.31 11.19 -6.71
C HIS A 13 -15.47 11.00 -5.21
N TYR A 14 -15.37 12.10 -4.45
CA TYR A 14 -15.42 12.08 -2.99
C TYR A 14 -16.61 12.88 -2.48
N LYS A 15 -17.79 12.25 -2.44
CA LYS A 15 -19.04 12.88 -1.97
C LYS A 15 -18.89 13.37 -0.53
N ARG A 16 -19.42 14.56 -0.24
CA ARG A 16 -19.42 15.19 1.10
C ARG A 16 -18.01 15.39 1.70
N LYS A 17 -17.02 15.61 0.83
CA LYS A 17 -15.65 15.97 1.22
C LYS A 17 -15.33 17.35 0.69
N PHE A 18 -14.39 18.01 1.36
CA PHE A 18 -13.93 19.36 1.07
C PHE A 18 -12.45 19.35 0.71
N CYS A 19 -12.08 20.21 -0.23
CA CYS A 19 -10.70 20.47 -0.57
C CYS A 19 -10.00 21.18 0.61
N THR A 20 -8.88 20.63 1.08
CA THR A 20 -8.10 21.19 2.19
C THR A 20 -7.42 22.52 1.86
N VAL A 21 -7.31 22.86 0.58
CA VAL A 21 -6.69 24.11 0.10
C VAL A 21 -7.75 25.21 -0.05
N CYS A 22 -8.70 25.05 -0.97
CA CYS A 22 -9.69 26.08 -1.27
C CYS A 22 -10.95 26.02 -0.38
N ARG A 23 -11.06 24.99 0.47
CA ARG A 23 -12.18 24.75 1.41
C ARG A 23 -13.55 24.54 0.77
N LYS A 24 -13.63 24.42 -0.56
CA LYS A 24 -14.88 24.13 -1.30
C LYS A 24 -15.17 22.63 -1.37
N SER A 25 -16.45 22.30 -1.58
CA SER A 25 -16.93 20.92 -1.80
C SER A 25 -16.25 20.26 -3.00
N LEU A 26 -16.02 18.95 -2.91
CA LEU A 26 -15.46 18.12 -3.98
C LEU A 26 -16.60 17.52 -4.81
N GLU A 27 -17.14 18.31 -5.73
CA GLU A 27 -18.21 17.87 -6.66
C GLU A 27 -17.64 17.21 -7.93
N SER A 28 -16.42 17.56 -8.30
CA SER A 28 -15.67 16.99 -9.43
C SER A 28 -14.62 15.99 -8.96
N PRO A 29 -14.06 15.15 -9.87
CA PRO A 29 -12.92 14.31 -9.56
C PRO A 29 -11.80 15.10 -8.87
N ALA A 30 -11.36 14.60 -7.73
CA ALA A 30 -10.36 15.23 -6.88
C ALA A 30 -9.29 14.20 -6.52
N PHE A 31 -8.16 14.66 -5.98
CA PHE A 31 -7.08 13.80 -5.53
C PHE A 31 -7.20 13.54 -4.03
N ARG A 32 -6.87 12.33 -3.62
CA ARG A 32 -6.79 11.90 -2.22
C ARG A 32 -5.40 11.34 -1.95
N CYS A 33 -4.82 11.71 -0.82
CA CYS A 33 -3.61 11.08 -0.33
C CYS A 33 -3.92 9.69 0.26
N GLU A 34 -3.21 8.67 -0.22
CA GLU A 34 -3.31 7.27 0.20
C GLU A 34 -2.83 7.01 1.64
N VAL A 35 -2.16 7.99 2.28
CA VAL A 35 -1.56 7.84 3.61
C VAL A 35 -2.28 8.67 4.68
N CYS A 36 -2.53 9.96 4.41
CA CYS A 36 -3.08 10.88 5.41
C CYS A 36 -4.48 11.43 5.07
N GLU A 37 -5.12 10.88 4.01
CA GLU A 37 -6.49 11.25 3.62
C GLU A 37 -6.68 12.75 3.30
N LEU A 38 -5.61 13.45 2.95
CA LEU A 38 -5.72 14.81 2.44
C LEU A 38 -6.43 14.79 1.09
N HIS A 39 -7.53 15.54 0.98
CA HIS A 39 -8.29 15.69 -0.25
C HIS A 39 -8.09 17.08 -0.86
N VAL A 40 -7.89 17.14 -2.17
CA VAL A 40 -7.66 18.39 -2.92
C VAL A 40 -8.24 18.32 -4.32
N HIS A 41 -8.82 19.42 -4.82
CA HIS A 41 -9.12 19.55 -6.25
C HIS A 41 -7.84 19.44 -7.08
N THR A 42 -7.98 19.04 -8.35
CA THR A 42 -6.89 18.97 -9.33
C THR A 42 -6.06 20.26 -9.37
N ASP A 43 -6.74 21.39 -9.49
CA ASP A 43 -6.16 22.73 -9.51
C ASP A 43 -5.52 23.17 -8.19
N CYS A 44 -5.86 22.50 -7.09
CA CYS A 44 -5.38 22.83 -5.76
C CYS A 44 -4.12 22.03 -5.37
N ILE A 45 -3.80 20.93 -6.07
CA ILE A 45 -2.64 20.09 -5.76
C ILE A 45 -1.33 20.90 -5.64
N PRO A 46 -1.01 21.84 -6.56
CA PRO A 46 0.26 22.57 -6.47
C PRO A 46 0.39 23.41 -5.20
N PHE A 47 -0.72 23.72 -4.52
CA PHE A 47 -0.80 24.57 -3.34
C PHE A 47 -0.94 23.79 -2.03
N ALA A 48 -1.09 22.46 -2.11
CA ALA A 48 -1.15 21.62 -0.92
C ALA A 48 0.20 21.63 -0.19
N CYS A 49 0.19 21.81 1.13
CA CYS A 49 1.40 21.79 1.95
C CYS A 49 2.03 20.39 1.95
N SER A 50 3.36 20.31 1.85
CA SER A 50 4.11 19.04 1.98
C SER A 50 4.23 18.61 3.45
N ASP A 51 3.11 18.24 4.05
CA ASP A 51 2.98 17.91 5.46
C ASP A 51 2.34 16.52 5.66
N CYS A 52 2.59 15.58 4.75
CA CYS A 52 2.12 14.21 4.90
C CYS A 52 2.76 13.55 6.14
N ARG A 53 2.19 12.41 6.56
CA ARG A 53 2.64 11.66 7.73
C ARG A 53 4.03 11.06 7.49
N GLN A 54 4.99 11.36 8.36
CA GLN A 54 6.33 10.74 8.34
C GLN A 54 6.22 9.26 8.77
N CYS A 55 6.55 8.33 7.88
CA CYS A 55 6.39 6.88 8.12
C CYS A 55 7.71 6.11 8.27
N HIS A 56 8.85 6.76 8.04
CA HIS A 56 10.21 6.21 8.17
C HIS A 56 11.25 7.32 8.38
N GLN A 57 12.44 6.91 8.83
CA GLN A 57 13.66 7.71 8.83
C GLN A 57 14.38 7.59 7.48
N ASP A 58 14.98 8.69 7.02
CA ASP A 58 15.75 8.78 5.77
C ASP A 58 17.27 8.94 6.01
N GLY A 59 17.77 8.48 7.18
CA GLY A 59 19.20 8.35 7.49
C GLY A 59 19.83 9.48 8.32
N HIS A 60 19.06 10.50 8.72
CA HIS A 60 19.64 11.66 9.40
C HIS A 60 19.23 11.86 10.87
N GLN A 61 18.36 11.02 11.46
CA GLN A 61 17.72 11.39 12.74
C GLN A 61 17.20 10.21 13.57
N ASP A 62 17.64 10.13 14.83
CA ASP A 62 16.96 9.36 15.89
C ASP A 62 15.91 10.21 16.60
N GLN A 63 14.73 9.66 16.90
CA GLN A 63 13.67 10.36 17.66
C GLN A 63 13.30 9.54 18.90
N ASP A 64 13.39 10.17 20.07
CA ASP A 64 13.01 9.53 21.35
C ASP A 64 11.51 9.69 21.67
N THR A 65 10.86 10.74 21.14
CA THR A 65 9.45 11.07 21.44
C THR A 65 8.65 11.45 20.19
N TYR A 66 7.43 10.91 20.07
CA TYR A 66 6.52 11.18 18.95
C TYR A 66 5.51 12.25 19.24
N HIS A 67 5.29 13.14 18.29
CA HIS A 67 4.24 14.16 18.37
C HIS A 67 3.00 13.77 17.57
N HIS A 68 1.86 14.34 17.94
CA HIS A 68 0.64 14.19 17.14
C HIS A 68 0.81 14.81 15.75
N HIS A 69 0.46 14.04 14.71
CA HIS A 69 0.35 14.52 13.33
C HIS A 69 -1.09 14.98 13.06
N TRP A 70 -1.39 16.26 13.28
CA TRP A 70 -2.74 16.80 13.13
C TRP A 70 -3.09 17.10 11.67
N ARG A 71 -4.27 16.66 11.23
CA ARG A 71 -4.89 16.96 9.93
C ARG A 71 -6.24 17.62 10.14
N GLU A 72 -6.49 18.70 9.42
CA GLU A 72 -7.78 19.41 9.46
C GLU A 72 -8.85 18.69 8.63
N GLY A 73 -10.06 18.61 9.20
CA GLY A 73 -11.31 18.50 8.46
C GLY A 73 -11.73 17.12 7.99
N ASN A 74 -12.77 17.11 7.15
CA ASN A 74 -13.40 15.93 6.54
C ASN A 74 -13.89 14.85 7.53
N LEU A 75 -14.10 15.25 8.79
CA LEU A 75 -14.60 14.42 9.88
C LEU A 75 -16.11 14.18 9.76
N SER A 76 -16.57 13.04 10.25
CA SER A 76 -18.01 12.76 10.40
C SER A 76 -18.70 13.85 11.23
N SER A 77 -19.95 14.20 10.93
CA SER A 77 -20.75 15.11 11.76
C SER A 77 -20.98 14.59 13.19
N SER A 78 -20.83 13.27 13.39
CA SER A 78 -20.85 12.63 14.71
C SER A 78 -19.52 12.66 15.47
N ALA A 79 -18.44 13.18 14.86
CA ALA A 79 -17.12 13.26 15.49
C ALA A 79 -17.16 14.12 16.75
N ARG A 80 -16.58 13.60 17.85
CA ARG A 80 -16.55 14.28 19.15
C ARG A 80 -15.12 14.66 19.53
N CYS A 81 -14.95 15.88 20.02
CA CYS A 81 -13.68 16.39 20.50
C CYS A 81 -13.26 15.69 21.79
N GLU A 82 -12.00 15.25 21.87
CA GLU A 82 -11.46 14.57 23.05
C GLU A 82 -11.39 15.48 24.29
N VAL A 83 -11.23 16.79 24.09
CA VAL A 83 -11.10 17.76 25.19
C VAL A 83 -12.45 18.15 25.77
N CYS A 84 -13.36 18.68 24.95
CA CYS A 84 -14.65 19.22 25.44
C CYS A 84 -15.83 18.27 25.28
N LYS A 85 -15.63 17.10 24.65
CA LYS A 85 -16.65 16.07 24.35
C LYS A 85 -17.83 16.52 23.46
N LYS A 86 -17.82 17.76 22.95
CA LYS A 86 -18.79 18.27 21.97
C LYS A 86 -18.45 17.84 20.54
N THR A 87 -19.43 17.94 19.63
CA THR A 87 -19.23 17.64 18.21
C THR A 87 -18.21 18.59 17.57
N CYS A 88 -17.27 18.06 16.80
CA CYS A 88 -16.20 18.83 16.15
C CYS A 88 -16.13 18.64 14.62
N GLY A 89 -16.89 17.70 14.07
CA GLY A 89 -17.03 17.52 12.62
C GLY A 89 -18.24 18.25 12.04
N SER A 90 -18.22 18.45 10.73
CA SER A 90 -19.30 19.08 9.97
C SER A 90 -19.44 18.43 8.60
N SER A 91 -20.66 18.34 8.09
CA SER A 91 -20.97 17.90 6.72
C SER A 91 -21.03 19.06 5.72
N GLU A 92 -21.03 20.31 6.20
CA GLU A 92 -21.22 21.52 5.39
C GLU A 92 -19.91 22.30 5.17
N VAL A 93 -18.94 22.12 6.06
CA VAL A 93 -17.65 22.82 6.01
C VAL A 93 -16.52 21.93 6.51
N LEU A 94 -15.29 22.26 6.08
CA LEU A 94 -14.07 21.68 6.64
C LEU A 94 -13.94 22.10 8.12
N SER A 95 -14.03 21.16 9.06
CA SER A 95 -13.97 21.43 10.50
C SER A 95 -13.34 20.30 11.30
N GLY A 96 -12.68 20.67 12.39
CA GLY A 96 -12.06 19.77 13.35
C GLY A 96 -10.66 19.32 12.94
N MET A 97 -9.95 18.70 13.87
CA MET A 97 -8.59 18.20 13.73
C MET A 97 -8.57 16.72 14.10
N ARG A 98 -7.84 15.91 13.36
CA ARG A 98 -7.61 14.49 13.64
C ARG A 98 -6.12 14.21 13.68
N CYS A 99 -5.68 13.46 14.68
CA CYS A 99 -4.34 12.92 14.67
C CYS A 99 -4.27 11.70 13.73
N GLU A 100 -3.38 11.74 12.75
CA GLU A 100 -3.19 10.66 11.76
C GLU A 100 -2.45 9.42 12.31
N TRP A 101 -2.06 9.43 13.59
CA TRP A 101 -1.49 8.26 14.27
C TRP A 101 -2.45 7.67 15.30
N CYS A 102 -2.81 8.43 16.34
CA CYS A 102 -3.67 7.90 17.41
C CYS A 102 -5.17 8.03 17.13
N GLY A 103 -5.57 8.77 16.08
CA GLY A 103 -6.98 8.97 15.71
C GLY A 103 -7.76 9.93 16.61
N ILE A 104 -7.13 10.54 17.63
CA ILE A 104 -7.78 11.53 18.50
C ILE A 104 -8.34 12.68 17.64
N LEU A 105 -9.55 13.10 17.98
CA LEU A 105 -10.27 14.19 17.33
C LEU A 105 -10.35 15.39 18.27
N ALA A 106 -10.18 16.60 17.76
CA ALA A 106 -10.32 17.83 18.54
C ALA A 106 -10.86 18.99 17.69
N HIS A 107 -11.44 20.02 18.31
CA HIS A 107 -11.65 21.28 17.60
C HIS A 107 -10.31 21.95 17.27
N ALA A 108 -10.30 22.81 16.25
CA ALA A 108 -9.12 23.64 15.92
C ALA A 108 -8.65 24.51 17.11
N ALA A 109 -9.55 24.94 17.99
CA ALA A 109 -9.20 25.66 19.21
C ALA A 109 -8.81 24.73 20.39
N CYS A 110 -9.18 23.44 20.33
CA CYS A 110 -8.95 22.51 21.45
C CYS A 110 -7.69 21.66 21.29
N TYR A 111 -7.21 21.41 20.06
CA TYR A 111 -6.08 20.49 19.86
C TYR A 111 -4.79 20.96 20.54
N ILE A 112 -4.62 22.28 20.73
CA ILE A 112 -3.48 22.88 21.45
C ILE A 112 -3.45 22.51 22.95
N ILE A 113 -4.57 22.05 23.51
CA ILE A 113 -4.69 21.59 24.91
C ILE A 113 -4.26 20.12 25.03
N VAL A 114 -4.34 19.36 23.94
CA VAL A 114 -3.91 17.95 23.91
C VAL A 114 -2.39 17.92 24.13
N THR A 115 -1.94 16.97 24.96
CA THR A 115 -0.51 16.74 25.19
C THR A 115 0.21 16.60 23.85
N PRO A 116 1.38 17.24 23.65
CA PRO A 116 2.06 17.18 22.35
C PRO A 116 2.42 15.76 21.91
N GLU A 117 2.69 14.88 22.87
CA GLU A 117 3.11 13.50 22.67
C GLU A 117 1.99 12.56 22.21
N CYS A 118 2.22 11.88 21.10
CA CYS A 118 1.31 10.87 20.54
C CYS A 118 1.67 9.47 21.04
N THR A 119 0.70 8.81 21.67
CA THR A 119 0.84 7.44 22.19
C THR A 119 0.36 6.36 21.20
N PHE A 120 0.13 6.72 19.93
CA PHE A 120 -0.46 5.86 18.89
C PHE A 120 -1.86 5.28 19.21
N GLY A 121 -2.48 5.70 20.31
CA GLY A 121 -3.85 5.34 20.66
C GLY A 121 -4.05 3.85 20.97
N ARG A 122 -5.23 3.31 20.64
CA ARG A 122 -5.60 1.91 20.91
C ARG A 122 -4.73 0.91 20.14
N LEU A 123 -4.25 1.30 18.95
CA LEU A 123 -3.48 0.44 18.05
C LEU A 123 -1.97 0.49 18.29
N ARG A 124 -1.51 1.14 19.37
CA ARG A 124 -0.07 1.36 19.66
C ARG A 124 0.78 0.09 19.66
N ASN A 125 0.21 -1.04 20.07
CA ASN A 125 0.93 -2.31 20.11
C ASN A 125 1.11 -2.90 18.71
N MET A 126 0.24 -2.55 17.76
CA MET A 126 0.23 -3.09 16.40
C MET A 126 0.94 -2.18 15.39
N ILE A 127 1.07 -0.89 15.69
CA ILE A 127 1.71 0.08 14.79
C ILE A 127 3.22 -0.05 14.90
N LEU A 128 3.89 -0.20 13.75
CA LEU A 128 5.34 -0.11 13.64
C LEU A 128 5.74 1.38 13.66
N PRO A 129 6.38 1.87 14.74
CA PRO A 129 6.69 3.29 14.87
C PRO A 129 7.64 3.76 13.76
N PRO A 130 7.50 5.00 13.24
CA PRO A 130 8.36 5.50 12.16
C PRO A 130 9.88 5.47 12.42
N SER A 131 10.33 5.45 13.68
CA SER A 131 11.74 5.44 14.12
C SER A 131 12.34 4.06 14.05
N CYS A 132 11.48 3.05 14.03
CA CYS A 132 11.85 1.67 13.84
C CYS A 132 11.96 1.32 12.35
N VAL A 133 11.66 2.26 11.44
CA VAL A 133 11.66 2.02 9.99
C VAL A 133 12.65 2.96 9.33
N GLN A 134 13.61 2.41 8.61
CA GLN A 134 14.58 3.15 7.82
C GLN A 134 14.36 2.90 6.33
N LEU A 135 14.32 3.96 5.54
CA LEU A 135 14.25 3.85 4.09
C LEU A 135 14.99 5.02 3.42
N PHE A 136 15.95 4.68 2.58
CA PHE A 136 16.67 5.61 1.73
C PHE A 136 15.97 5.72 0.38
N SER A 137 15.17 6.77 0.18
CA SER A 137 14.24 6.85 -0.96
C SER A 137 14.39 8.09 -1.85
N ARG A 138 15.57 8.72 -1.91
CA ARG A 138 15.75 10.05 -2.55
C ARG A 138 15.16 10.13 -3.96
N ASN A 139 15.35 9.09 -4.78
CA ASN A 139 14.88 9.04 -6.17
C ASN A 139 13.52 8.33 -6.33
N PHE A 140 12.99 7.70 -5.28
CA PHE A 140 11.74 6.95 -5.38
C PHE A 140 10.52 7.81 -5.06
N SER A 141 9.48 7.70 -5.87
CA SER A 141 8.17 8.27 -5.55
C SER A 141 7.64 7.67 -4.24
N LYS A 142 6.77 8.41 -3.52
CA LYS A 142 6.13 7.85 -2.31
C LYS A 142 5.23 6.65 -2.65
N LEU A 143 4.67 6.59 -3.85
CA LEU A 143 3.91 5.43 -4.34
C LEU A 143 4.82 4.19 -4.38
N HIS A 144 6.02 4.30 -4.97
CA HIS A 144 7.02 3.22 -4.97
C HIS A 144 7.43 2.82 -3.54
N CYS A 145 7.71 3.79 -2.67
CA CYS A 145 8.13 3.54 -1.28
C CYS A 145 7.10 2.75 -0.45
N PHE A 146 5.82 2.94 -0.74
CA PHE A 146 4.70 2.29 -0.05
C PHE A 146 4.07 1.16 -0.85
N ARG A 147 4.69 0.77 -1.98
CA ARG A 147 4.25 -0.32 -2.85
C ARG A 147 2.82 -0.13 -3.35
N ILE A 148 2.47 1.10 -3.71
CA ILE A 148 1.16 1.46 -4.25
C ILE A 148 1.27 1.39 -5.78
N SER A 149 0.47 0.54 -6.40
CA SER A 149 0.41 0.36 -7.85
C SER A 149 -0.04 1.64 -8.57
N GLU A 150 0.70 2.06 -9.60
CA GLU A 150 0.41 3.28 -10.38
C GLU A 150 -0.61 3.03 -11.52
N ASN A 151 -0.78 1.78 -11.97
CA ASN A 151 -1.66 1.38 -13.08
C ASN A 151 -3.15 1.27 -12.69
N LEU A 152 -3.67 2.29 -12.02
CA LEU A 152 -5.09 2.41 -11.72
C LEU A 152 -5.79 3.08 -12.91
N GLN A 153 -6.07 2.32 -13.97
CA GLN A 153 -7.07 2.74 -14.95
C GLN A 153 -8.45 2.68 -14.27
N THR A 154 -9.24 3.72 -14.50
CA THR A 154 -10.67 3.81 -14.17
C THR A 154 -11.43 2.70 -14.91
N GLU A 155 -11.60 1.54 -14.26
CA GLU A 155 -12.74 0.69 -14.56
C GLU A 155 -13.96 1.42 -14.02
N SER A 156 -14.70 2.05 -14.93
CA SER A 156 -15.98 2.68 -14.65
C SER A 156 -16.93 1.64 -14.07
N ASP A 157 -17.56 1.98 -12.94
CA ASP A 157 -18.81 1.35 -12.53
C ASP A 157 -19.82 1.59 -13.68
N GLU A 158 -20.03 0.58 -14.53
CA GLU A 158 -21.13 0.53 -15.48
C GLU A 158 -22.42 0.26 -14.69
N ASP A 159 -23.07 1.33 -14.25
CA ASP A 159 -24.53 1.35 -14.13
C ASP A 159 -25.06 2.06 -15.38
N ASP A 160 -25.97 1.36 -16.08
CA ASP A 160 -26.69 1.80 -17.27
C ASP A 160 -27.26 3.22 -17.12
N ASP A 161 -26.81 4.14 -17.97
CA ASP A 161 -27.71 5.10 -18.63
C ASP A 161 -27.04 5.75 -19.86
N VAL A 162 -27.87 5.94 -20.87
CA VAL A 162 -27.54 6.21 -22.27
C VAL A 162 -27.10 7.67 -22.50
N ASP A 163 -26.10 7.82 -23.39
CA ASP A 163 -25.80 8.92 -24.34
C ASP A 163 -24.46 9.69 -24.18
N GLY A 164 -23.70 9.68 -25.28
CA GLY A 164 -22.96 10.83 -25.79
C GLY A 164 -21.53 11.05 -25.27
N SER A 165 -20.55 10.39 -25.88
CA SER A 165 -19.13 10.76 -25.76
C SER A 165 -18.84 12.15 -26.35
N THR A 166 -18.29 13.06 -25.55
CA THR A 166 -17.55 14.23 -26.08
C THR A 166 -16.32 14.51 -25.22
N GLN A 167 -15.16 14.62 -25.88
CA GLN A 167 -13.88 15.03 -25.32
C GLN A 167 -14.01 16.36 -24.58
N GLY A 168 -13.52 16.40 -23.33
CA GLY A 168 -13.49 17.61 -22.51
C GLY A 168 -12.49 18.62 -23.06
N SER A 169 -12.96 19.50 -23.95
CA SER A 169 -12.41 20.84 -24.08
C SER A 169 -12.54 21.56 -22.73
N ALA A 170 -11.63 22.51 -22.48
CA ALA A 170 -11.77 23.46 -21.39
C ALA A 170 -13.22 23.96 -21.35
N LYS A 171 -13.95 23.69 -20.27
CA LYS A 171 -15.28 24.25 -20.07
C LYS A 171 -15.14 25.76 -20.21
N ASP A 172 -15.71 26.30 -21.29
CA ASP A 172 -15.99 27.71 -21.44
C ASP A 172 -16.72 28.15 -20.18
N VAL A 173 -16.01 28.88 -19.33
CA VAL A 173 -16.63 29.68 -18.28
C VAL A 173 -17.51 30.64 -19.03
N GLN A 174 -18.82 30.49 -18.85
CA GLN A 174 -19.83 31.41 -19.34
C GLN A 174 -19.38 32.82 -18.99
N ILE A 175 -18.87 33.54 -20.00
CA ILE A 175 -18.45 34.94 -19.84
C ILE A 175 -19.74 35.69 -19.56
N SER A 176 -19.96 36.05 -18.29
CA SER A 176 -20.97 37.06 -17.98
C SER A 176 -20.54 38.31 -18.74
N THR A 177 -21.36 38.75 -19.68
CA THR A 177 -21.22 40.01 -20.43
C THR A 177 -21.49 41.21 -19.50
N ASP A 178 -20.77 41.27 -18.39
CA ASP A 178 -20.67 42.44 -17.55
C ASP A 178 -19.58 43.32 -18.19
N SER A 179 -19.99 44.27 -19.04
CA SER A 179 -19.10 45.08 -19.90
C SER A 179 -18.06 45.91 -19.13
N SER A 180 -18.17 45.94 -17.80
CA SER A 180 -17.31 46.67 -16.86
C SER A 180 -16.04 45.92 -16.45
N LYS A 181 -15.97 44.59 -16.61
CA LYS A 181 -14.83 43.76 -16.19
C LYS A 181 -14.02 43.24 -17.39
N GLN A 182 -12.76 42.95 -17.14
CA GLN A 182 -11.85 42.26 -18.06
C GLN A 182 -11.25 41.03 -17.38
N THR A 183 -10.94 40.02 -18.17
CA THR A 183 -10.30 38.79 -17.70
C THR A 183 -8.87 38.76 -18.21
N LEU A 184 -7.91 38.53 -17.31
CA LEU A 184 -6.47 38.52 -17.62
C LEU A 184 -5.87 37.15 -17.29
N LYS A 185 -4.97 36.65 -18.14
CA LYS A 185 -4.14 35.48 -17.88
C LYS A 185 -2.89 35.90 -17.11
N ILE A 186 -2.67 35.32 -15.94
CA ILE A 186 -1.52 35.63 -15.09
C ILE A 186 -0.65 34.38 -14.98
N PHE A 187 0.63 34.51 -15.32
CA PHE A 187 1.68 33.53 -15.09
C PHE A 187 2.51 33.92 -13.86
N ASP A 188 2.86 32.97 -13.00
CA ASP A 188 3.64 33.23 -11.78
C ASP A 188 5.17 33.19 -11.99
N GLY A 189 5.65 32.92 -13.21
CA GLY A 189 7.08 32.93 -13.54
C GLY A 189 7.41 32.18 -14.82
N ASN A 190 8.71 31.95 -15.07
CA ASN A 190 9.21 31.34 -16.30
C ASN A 190 8.72 29.91 -16.51
N ASP A 191 8.63 29.11 -15.45
CA ASP A 191 8.20 27.70 -15.56
C ASP A 191 6.72 27.61 -15.96
N ALA A 192 5.87 28.44 -15.34
CA ALA A 192 4.46 28.56 -15.71
C ALA A 192 4.27 28.98 -17.17
N VAL A 193 5.09 29.90 -17.67
CA VAL A 193 5.09 30.29 -19.08
C VAL A 193 5.49 29.12 -19.98
N LYS A 194 6.60 28.43 -19.68
CA LYS A 194 7.08 27.26 -20.45
C LYS A 194 6.04 26.15 -20.53
N ARG A 195 5.27 25.94 -19.45
CA ARG A 195 4.22 24.91 -19.36
C ARG A 195 2.85 25.40 -19.84
N ASN A 196 2.74 26.67 -20.24
CA ASN A 196 1.48 27.34 -20.53
C ASN A 196 0.43 27.20 -19.42
N GLN A 197 0.87 27.28 -18.16
CA GLN A 197 0.01 27.20 -16.97
C GLN A 197 -0.22 28.60 -16.41
N PHE A 198 -1.47 29.06 -16.42
CA PHE A 198 -1.85 30.39 -15.93
C PHE A 198 -3.10 30.33 -15.05
N ARG A 199 -3.34 31.40 -14.30
CA ARG A 199 -4.61 31.67 -13.62
C ARG A 199 -5.32 32.82 -14.30
N LEU A 200 -6.64 32.71 -14.38
CA LEU A 200 -7.48 33.81 -14.82
C LEU A 200 -7.86 34.66 -13.61
N ILE A 201 -7.70 35.98 -13.75
CA ILE A 201 -8.25 36.96 -12.81
C ILE A 201 -9.28 37.82 -13.52
N SER A 202 -10.33 38.23 -12.82
CA SER A 202 -11.32 39.18 -13.33
C SER A 202 -11.23 40.47 -12.53
N VAL A 203 -10.89 41.56 -13.23
CA VAL A 203 -10.69 42.89 -12.64
C VAL A 203 -11.52 43.93 -13.41
N PRO A 204 -11.92 45.05 -12.79
CA PRO A 204 -12.53 46.17 -13.52
C PRO A 204 -11.63 46.66 -14.66
N ARG A 205 -12.21 47.12 -15.78
CA ARG A 205 -11.43 47.68 -16.91
C ARG A 205 -10.62 48.92 -16.55
N ILE A 206 -11.06 49.65 -15.52
CA ILE A 206 -10.40 50.85 -14.98
C ILE A 206 -9.48 50.55 -13.79
N ALA A 207 -9.21 49.27 -13.50
CA ALA A 207 -8.41 48.88 -12.35
C ALA A 207 -6.98 49.44 -12.43
N LYS A 208 -6.44 49.87 -11.30
CA LYS A 208 -5.04 50.32 -11.20
C LYS A 208 -4.10 49.10 -11.22
N ASN A 209 -2.86 49.29 -11.66
CA ASN A 209 -1.85 48.22 -11.67
C ASN A 209 -1.71 47.50 -10.32
N GLU A 210 -1.77 48.24 -9.21
CA GLU A 210 -1.72 47.69 -7.85
C GLU A 210 -2.87 46.70 -7.58
N GLU A 211 -4.10 47.04 -7.97
CA GLU A 211 -5.28 46.17 -7.81
C GLU A 211 -5.18 44.90 -8.66
N VAL A 212 -4.55 45.00 -9.85
CA VAL A 212 -4.29 43.84 -10.72
C VAL A 212 -3.21 42.94 -10.10
N VAL A 213 -2.14 43.51 -9.55
CA VAL A 213 -1.10 42.77 -8.82
C VAL A 213 -1.68 42.06 -7.60
N GLU A 214 -2.52 42.75 -6.82
CA GLU A 214 -3.21 42.16 -5.66
C GLU A 214 -4.08 40.96 -6.06
N ALA A 215 -4.88 41.11 -7.14
CA ALA A 215 -5.70 40.05 -7.67
C ALA A 215 -4.86 38.87 -8.19
N ALA A 216 -3.73 39.15 -8.84
CA ALA A 216 -2.76 38.15 -9.28
C ALA A 216 -2.16 37.36 -8.10
N LEU A 217 -1.64 38.04 -7.07
CA LEU A 217 -1.10 37.41 -5.87
C LEU A 217 -2.13 36.52 -5.17
N ARG A 218 -3.37 37.02 -5.03
CA ARG A 218 -4.50 36.26 -4.46
C ARG A 218 -4.83 35.00 -5.26
N ALA A 219 -4.78 35.07 -6.59
CA ALA A 219 -5.05 33.91 -7.46
C ALA A 219 -4.00 32.78 -7.29
N TYR A 220 -2.81 33.12 -6.82
CA TYR A 220 -1.73 32.19 -6.50
C TYR A 220 -1.56 31.92 -5.00
N TYR A 221 -2.46 32.41 -4.15
CA TYR A 221 -2.43 32.28 -2.68
C TYR A 221 -1.13 32.85 -2.05
N ILE A 222 -0.62 33.96 -2.60
CA ILE A 222 0.53 34.69 -2.06
C ILE A 222 0.00 35.88 -1.25
N ASN A 223 0.42 35.97 0.01
CA ASN A 223 -0.03 36.99 0.97
C ASN A 223 1.05 38.05 1.24
N ASP A 224 1.83 38.38 0.21
CA ASP A 224 2.93 39.35 0.30
C ASP A 224 2.42 40.76 -0.02
N ASP A 225 3.22 41.78 0.30
CA ASP A 225 2.90 43.16 -0.05
C ASP A 225 2.98 43.36 -1.57
N GLN A 226 1.87 43.80 -2.17
CA GLN A 226 1.74 44.07 -3.60
C GLN A 226 2.79 45.06 -4.13
N GLN A 227 3.31 45.96 -3.28
CA GLN A 227 4.31 46.95 -3.68
C GLN A 227 5.65 46.31 -4.06
N GLU A 228 5.91 45.09 -3.59
CA GLU A 228 7.12 44.33 -3.90
C GLU A 228 7.06 43.62 -5.26
N TYR A 229 5.94 43.73 -5.98
CA TYR A 229 5.70 43.00 -7.22
C TYR A 229 5.34 43.94 -8.38
N GLU A 230 5.54 43.45 -9.60
CA GLU A 230 5.19 44.12 -10.84
C GLU A 230 4.66 43.14 -11.88
N LEU A 231 3.92 43.65 -12.87
CA LEU A 231 3.43 42.88 -14.00
C LEU A 231 4.25 43.23 -15.24
N GLN A 232 4.79 42.20 -15.90
CA GLN A 232 5.51 42.31 -17.16
C GLN A 232 4.64 41.76 -18.29
N THR A 233 4.62 42.45 -19.44
CA THR A 233 3.84 42.06 -20.61
C THR A 233 4.38 40.76 -21.21
N PHE A 234 3.48 39.88 -21.63
CA PHE A 234 3.85 38.65 -22.32
C PHE A 234 4.27 38.97 -23.77
N THR A 235 5.57 38.88 -24.09
CA THR A 235 6.06 38.83 -25.47
C THR A 235 6.84 37.53 -25.69
N GLN A 236 6.47 36.76 -26.72
CA GLN A 236 7.14 35.49 -27.07
C GLN A 236 8.66 35.63 -27.30
N GLN A 237 9.15 36.85 -27.57
CA GLN A 237 10.56 37.17 -27.76
C GLN A 237 11.37 37.27 -26.45
N ALA A 238 10.74 37.50 -25.29
CA ALA A 238 11.43 37.69 -24.01
C ALA A 238 11.96 36.38 -23.37
N LEU A 239 11.61 35.21 -23.92
CA LEU A 239 12.07 33.90 -23.43
C LEU A 239 13.39 33.44 -24.07
N LEU A 240 13.86 34.12 -25.12
CA LEU A 240 15.02 33.72 -25.94
C LEU A 240 16.25 34.63 -25.78
N SER A 241 16.16 35.76 -25.05
CA SER A 241 17.26 36.75 -25.02
C SER A 241 18.28 36.58 -23.90
N ASP A 242 18.08 35.70 -22.93
CA ASP A 242 18.90 35.68 -21.70
C ASP A 242 20.11 34.71 -21.74
N ASP A 243 20.36 34.01 -22.85
CA ASP A 243 21.53 33.14 -23.02
C ASP A 243 22.73 33.83 -23.71
N VAL A 244 22.75 35.16 -23.85
CA VAL A 244 23.90 35.88 -24.40
C VAL A 244 24.36 36.99 -23.46
N ILE A 245 25.29 36.62 -22.58
CA ILE A 245 26.22 37.57 -21.97
C ILE A 245 27.11 38.13 -23.10
N ASN A 246 27.29 39.46 -23.10
CA ASN A 246 28.13 40.30 -23.96
C ASN A 246 27.46 40.91 -25.21
N ARG A 247 26.94 42.13 -25.06
CA ARG A 247 27.35 43.27 -25.89
C ARG A 247 27.05 44.61 -25.19
N ASN A 248 28.07 45.46 -25.17
CA ASN A 248 28.06 46.82 -24.66
C ASN A 248 27.16 47.75 -25.49
N ASP A 249 26.72 48.81 -24.81
CA ASP A 249 26.31 50.13 -25.30
C ASP A 249 25.15 50.21 -26.32
N ALA A 250 23.98 50.63 -25.83
CA ALA A 250 23.36 51.89 -26.25
C ALA A 250 22.17 52.21 -25.33
N ALA A 251 22.22 53.37 -24.69
CA ALA A 251 21.10 53.96 -23.97
C ALA A 251 20.01 54.38 -24.95
N GLU A 252 18.77 53.95 -24.72
CA GLU A 252 17.59 54.67 -25.19
C GLU A 252 16.58 54.79 -24.06
N ASP A 253 16.47 56.03 -23.57
CA ASP A 253 15.37 56.53 -22.76
C ASP A 253 14.04 56.27 -23.46
N SER A 254 13.11 55.59 -22.79
CA SER A 254 11.69 55.68 -23.13
C SER A 254 10.86 56.00 -21.89
N ASN A 255 10.14 57.11 -22.03
CA ASN A 255 9.44 57.86 -21.02
C ASN A 255 8.37 57.05 -20.26
N LEU A 256 8.30 57.36 -18.96
CA LEU A 256 7.19 57.09 -18.06
C LEU A 256 5.99 57.97 -18.48
N GLY A 257 4.94 57.38 -19.06
CA GLY A 257 3.72 58.13 -19.38
C GLY A 257 2.60 57.29 -20.00
N SER A 258 1.59 56.95 -19.19
CA SER A 258 0.23 56.54 -19.60
C SER A 258 0.08 55.36 -20.58
N VAL A 259 0.03 54.13 -20.06
CA VAL A 259 -0.10 52.87 -20.83
C VAL A 259 -1.56 52.40 -20.98
N PHE A 260 -2.51 53.27 -21.33
CA PHE A 260 -3.90 52.84 -21.54
C PHE A 260 -4.53 53.44 -22.80
N ARG A 261 -3.87 53.29 -23.94
CA ARG A 261 -4.47 53.38 -25.28
C ARG A 261 -3.68 52.56 -26.30
N GLU A 262 -3.62 51.24 -26.11
CA GLU A 262 -3.30 50.25 -27.14
C GLU A 262 -3.69 48.87 -26.58
N SER A 263 -4.04 47.92 -27.44
CA SER A 263 -4.66 46.63 -27.10
C SER A 263 -4.04 45.99 -25.85
N VAL A 264 -4.80 45.93 -24.75
CA VAL A 264 -4.35 45.37 -23.47
C VAL A 264 -3.85 43.95 -23.71
N PRO A 265 -2.60 43.62 -23.36
CA PRO A 265 -2.11 42.25 -23.43
C PRO A 265 -3.01 41.35 -22.56
N GLU A 266 -3.57 40.30 -23.16
CA GLU A 266 -4.44 39.35 -22.45
C GLU A 266 -3.66 38.48 -21.45
N ALA A 267 -2.32 38.56 -21.45
CA ALA A 267 -1.41 37.74 -20.69
C ALA A 267 -0.28 38.56 -20.04
N TRP A 268 -0.03 38.28 -18.76
CA TRP A 268 0.96 38.97 -17.92
C TRP A 268 1.76 37.96 -17.10
N ILE A 269 3.01 38.31 -16.80
CA ILE A 269 3.86 37.57 -15.86
C ILE A 269 4.06 38.43 -14.62
N ILE A 270 3.71 37.92 -13.44
CA ILE A 270 3.99 38.60 -12.18
C ILE A 270 5.44 38.34 -11.75
N ARG A 271 6.15 39.39 -11.37
CA ARG A 271 7.56 39.35 -10.92
C ARG A 271 7.72 40.03 -9.58
N ALA A 272 8.63 39.52 -8.76
CA ALA A 272 9.13 40.26 -7.60
C ALA A 272 10.14 41.31 -8.07
N LYS A 273 10.06 42.52 -7.53
CA LYS A 273 11.02 43.59 -7.79
C LYS A 273 12.39 43.22 -7.21
N PRO A 274 13.50 43.52 -7.91
CA PRO A 274 14.83 43.18 -7.45
C PRO A 274 15.15 43.94 -6.15
N LYS A 275 15.72 43.21 -5.18
CA LYS A 275 16.27 43.78 -3.96
C LYS A 275 17.79 43.57 -3.95
N ASP A 276 18.50 44.51 -3.32
CA ASP A 276 19.94 44.41 -3.09
C ASP A 276 20.29 43.60 -1.82
N GLU A 277 19.32 43.48 -0.91
CA GLU A 277 19.41 42.69 0.31
C GLU A 277 18.09 41.94 0.57
N GLU A 278 18.18 40.76 1.17
CA GLU A 278 17.02 39.95 1.55
C GLU A 278 17.20 39.26 2.90
N VAL A 279 16.10 38.84 3.53
CA VAL A 279 16.13 38.04 4.74
C VAL A 279 15.83 36.58 4.40
N ILE A 280 16.78 35.70 4.70
CA ILE A 280 16.63 34.25 4.54
C ILE A 280 16.37 33.59 5.90
N ARG A 281 15.56 32.53 5.91
CA ARG A 281 15.29 31.72 7.10
C ARG A 281 16.03 30.39 6.99
N ILE A 282 16.92 30.12 7.93
CA ILE A 282 17.72 28.89 7.99
C ILE A 282 17.16 27.97 9.08
N TYR A 283 16.82 26.75 8.68
CA TYR A 283 16.22 25.74 9.55
C TYR A 283 17.28 24.70 9.94
N PRO A 284 17.59 24.53 11.24
CA PRO A 284 18.45 23.44 11.68
C PRO A 284 17.75 22.09 11.54
N ALA A 285 18.33 21.19 10.75
CA ALA A 285 17.73 19.88 10.49
C ALA A 285 17.60 19.03 11.77
N TRP A 286 18.43 19.27 12.79
CA TRP A 286 18.42 18.54 14.06
C TRP A 286 17.37 19.03 15.08
N LEU A 287 16.77 20.22 14.90
CA LEU A 287 15.72 20.72 15.81
C LEU A 287 14.32 20.30 15.34
N LYS A 288 13.59 19.60 16.21
CA LYS A 288 12.43 18.78 15.84
C LYS A 288 11.07 19.47 16.10
N VAL A 289 10.98 20.42 17.05
CA VAL A 289 9.71 21.03 17.51
C VAL A 289 9.90 22.50 17.90
N GLY A 290 8.91 23.35 17.57
CA GLY A 290 9.01 24.81 17.68
C GLY A 290 9.73 25.37 16.45
N MET A 291 9.18 26.42 15.82
CA MET A 291 9.82 27.07 14.68
C MET A 291 11.05 27.88 15.12
N ALA A 292 12.11 27.20 15.55
CA ALA A 292 13.42 27.80 15.70
C ALA A 292 14.10 27.80 14.33
N TYR A 293 13.86 28.85 13.54
CA TYR A 293 14.72 29.19 12.41
C TYR A 293 15.55 30.40 12.80
N VAL A 294 16.72 30.52 12.19
CA VAL A 294 17.53 31.73 12.29
C VAL A 294 17.24 32.58 11.06
N SER A 295 16.92 33.86 11.26
CA SER A 295 16.79 34.83 10.18
C SER A 295 18.12 35.53 9.98
N LEU A 296 18.64 35.50 8.75
CA LEU A 296 19.87 36.21 8.38
C LEU A 296 19.59 37.17 7.23
N ARG A 297 20.34 38.27 7.19
CA ARG A 297 20.31 39.18 6.05
C ARG A 297 21.39 38.81 5.05
N VAL A 298 21.00 38.56 3.81
CA VAL A 298 21.91 38.24 2.70
C VAL A 298 21.97 39.38 1.71
N ASN A 299 23.15 39.63 1.17
CA ASN A 299 23.43 40.66 0.17
C ASN A 299 24.17 40.05 -1.03
N LYS A 300 24.66 40.89 -1.96
CA LYS A 300 25.35 40.44 -3.18
C LYS A 300 26.64 39.65 -2.94
N SER A 301 27.26 39.75 -1.76
CA SER A 301 28.48 39.01 -1.42
C SER A 301 28.24 37.79 -0.51
N SER A 302 27.00 37.58 -0.05
CA SER A 302 26.68 36.44 0.84
C SER A 302 26.72 35.11 0.07
N THR A 303 27.70 34.26 0.43
CA THR A 303 27.82 32.89 -0.06
C THR A 303 27.21 31.88 0.92
N THR A 304 26.95 30.66 0.46
CA THR A 304 26.58 29.52 1.33
C THR A 304 27.51 29.38 2.54
N GLN A 305 28.82 29.49 2.33
CA GLN A 305 29.81 29.38 3.41
C GLN A 305 29.63 30.49 4.45
N THR A 306 29.50 31.75 4.03
CA THR A 306 29.30 32.87 4.98
C THR A 306 28.00 32.72 5.77
N VAL A 307 26.95 32.16 5.16
CA VAL A 307 25.69 31.84 5.85
C VAL A 307 25.91 30.76 6.90
N ILE A 308 26.64 29.69 6.59
CA ILE A 308 26.95 28.63 7.58
C ILE A 308 27.75 29.21 8.76
N GLU A 309 28.76 30.03 8.48
CA GLU A 309 29.61 30.70 9.47
C GLU A 309 28.79 31.58 10.43
N GLU A 310 27.78 32.30 9.92
CA GLU A 310 26.92 33.17 10.72
C GLU A 310 25.83 32.39 11.49
N VAL A 311 25.29 31.30 10.92
CA VAL A 311 24.22 30.50 11.53
C VAL A 311 24.71 29.67 12.72
N LEU A 312 25.88 29.03 12.62
CA LEU A 312 26.32 28.07 13.65
C LEU A 312 26.45 28.67 15.07
N PRO A 313 27.04 29.86 15.26
CA PRO A 313 27.06 30.51 16.57
C PRO A 313 25.67 30.83 17.11
N LEU A 314 24.73 31.23 16.25
CA LEU A 314 23.34 31.51 16.62
C LEU A 314 22.57 30.26 17.04
N LEU A 315 23.05 29.09 16.64
CA LEU A 315 22.54 27.77 17.05
C LEU A 315 23.32 27.14 18.20
N GLY A 316 24.29 27.85 18.80
CA GLY A 316 25.11 27.36 19.91
C GLY A 316 26.18 26.34 19.52
N ARG A 317 26.60 26.31 18.24
CA ARG A 317 27.60 25.37 17.68
C ARG A 317 28.87 26.06 17.19
N GLN A 318 29.31 27.12 17.87
CA GLN A 318 30.47 27.93 17.47
C GLN A 318 31.83 27.21 17.47
N THR A 319 31.94 26.04 18.12
CA THR A 319 33.21 25.28 18.23
C THR A 319 33.34 24.15 17.22
N GLU A 320 32.33 23.91 16.39
CA GLU A 320 32.32 22.81 15.42
C GLU A 320 32.96 23.21 14.08
N CYS A 321 33.55 22.25 13.37
CA CYS A 321 34.17 22.49 12.07
C CYS A 321 33.10 22.79 11.01
N LEU A 322 33.27 23.89 10.26
CA LEU A 322 32.35 24.30 9.18
C LEU A 322 32.14 23.20 8.13
N GLN A 323 33.17 22.39 7.87
CA GLN A 323 33.13 21.28 6.89
C GLN A 323 32.18 20.15 7.31
N ASN A 324 31.78 20.12 8.59
CA ASN A 324 30.79 19.18 9.10
C ASN A 324 29.36 19.64 8.80
N PHE A 325 29.16 20.76 8.11
CA PHE A 325 27.85 21.29 7.81
C PHE A 325 27.70 21.64 6.33
N LYS A 326 26.46 21.54 5.86
CA LYS A 326 26.08 21.90 4.50
C LYS A 326 24.73 22.59 4.51
N LEU A 327 24.58 23.53 3.58
CA LEU A 327 23.30 24.20 3.34
C LEU A 327 22.54 23.45 2.25
N VAL A 328 21.28 23.15 2.51
CA VAL A 328 20.42 22.38 1.63
C VAL A 328 19.19 23.19 1.28
N GLU A 329 19.00 23.46 0.00
CA GLU A 329 17.76 23.97 -0.56
C GLU A 329 16.73 22.84 -0.64
N VAL A 330 15.55 23.07 -0.06
CA VAL A 330 14.46 22.10 0.00
C VAL A 330 13.22 22.69 -0.63
N LEU A 331 12.87 22.21 -1.83
CA LEU A 331 11.63 22.55 -2.51
C LEU A 331 10.51 21.60 -2.05
N MET A 332 9.50 22.18 -1.41
CA MET A 332 8.37 21.51 -0.79
C MET A 332 7.21 21.36 -1.78
N GLY A 333 7.37 20.49 -2.77
CA GLY A 333 6.28 20.09 -3.65
C GLY A 333 5.30 19.14 -2.95
N SER A 334 4.01 19.27 -3.25
CA SER A 334 2.97 18.44 -2.63
C SER A 334 3.09 16.95 -3.00
N LYS A 335 3.56 16.64 -4.21
CA LYS A 335 3.82 15.27 -4.71
C LYS A 335 5.24 14.78 -4.46
N GLN A 336 6.20 15.70 -4.33
CA GLN A 336 7.62 15.38 -4.15
C GLN A 336 8.33 16.50 -3.40
N VAL A 337 9.20 16.13 -2.45
CA VAL A 337 10.12 17.06 -1.79
C VAL A 337 11.49 16.88 -2.40
N GLN A 338 11.99 17.91 -3.07
CA GLN A 338 13.31 17.89 -3.70
C GLN A 338 14.33 18.55 -2.79
N ARG A 339 15.54 17.98 -2.72
CA ARG A 339 16.64 18.45 -1.87
C ARG A 339 17.89 18.62 -2.72
N MET A 340 18.48 19.80 -2.66
CA MET A 340 19.71 20.17 -3.36
C MET A 340 20.72 20.72 -2.37
N VAL A 341 21.90 20.10 -2.29
CA VAL A 341 23.02 20.64 -1.50
C VAL A 341 23.59 21.80 -2.29
N LEU A 342 23.75 22.96 -1.64
CA LEU A 342 24.33 24.15 -2.26
C LEU A 342 25.85 24.10 -2.16
N ASP A 343 26.52 24.56 -3.23
CA ASP A 343 27.97 24.74 -3.21
C ASP A 343 28.37 25.84 -2.21
N ASN A 344 29.54 25.72 -1.59
CA ASN A 344 30.02 26.66 -0.58
C ASN A 344 30.18 28.09 -1.13
N GLN A 345 30.47 28.24 -2.43
CA GLN A 345 30.65 29.53 -3.10
C GLN A 345 29.38 30.05 -3.79
N GLU A 346 28.29 29.28 -3.76
CA GLU A 346 27.00 29.69 -4.33
C GLU A 346 26.52 31.02 -3.69
N LEU A 347 26.19 32.01 -4.52
CA LEU A 347 25.68 33.30 -4.08
C LEU A 347 24.19 33.20 -3.74
N ILE A 348 23.86 33.34 -2.45
CA ILE A 348 22.51 33.10 -1.94
C ILE A 348 21.50 34.08 -2.55
N LEU A 349 21.85 35.36 -2.66
CA LEU A 349 20.95 36.35 -3.25
C LEU A 349 20.67 36.08 -4.75
N SER A 350 21.65 35.59 -5.50
CA SER A 350 21.45 35.17 -6.90
C SER A 350 20.48 34.00 -6.97
N ARG A 351 20.71 33.00 -6.11
CA ARG A 351 19.86 31.82 -6.04
C ARG A 351 18.40 32.15 -5.70
N LEU A 352 18.17 33.07 -4.75
CA LEU A 352 16.82 33.56 -4.42
C LEU A 352 16.14 34.27 -5.61
N LYS A 353 16.89 35.04 -6.39
CA LYS A 353 16.39 35.67 -7.63
C LYS A 353 16.01 34.63 -8.67
N ASP A 354 16.82 33.59 -8.86
CA ASP A 354 16.54 32.50 -9.80
C ASP A 354 15.28 31.72 -9.42
N ILE A 355 15.08 31.46 -8.12
CA ILE A 355 13.87 30.84 -7.60
C ILE A 355 12.63 31.68 -7.95
N ARG A 356 12.64 32.99 -7.66
CA ARG A 356 11.51 33.89 -7.98
C ARG A 356 11.30 34.10 -9.48
N LYS A 357 12.37 34.08 -10.27
CA LYS A 357 12.29 34.15 -11.74
C LYS A 357 11.64 32.88 -12.31
N THR A 358 11.91 31.73 -11.70
CA THR A 358 11.27 30.46 -12.05
C THR A 358 9.79 30.47 -11.71
N SER A 359 9.45 30.83 -10.47
CA SER A 359 8.08 31.07 -10.01
C SER A 359 8.11 31.87 -8.70
N ILE A 360 7.32 32.95 -8.62
CA ILE A 360 7.20 33.75 -7.39
C ILE A 360 6.63 32.93 -6.22
N ARG A 361 5.86 31.88 -6.53
CA ARG A 361 5.28 30.95 -5.55
C ARG A 361 6.32 29.96 -5.03
N GLN A 362 7.30 29.60 -5.84
CA GLN A 362 8.36 28.65 -5.46
C GLN A 362 9.15 29.15 -4.25
N MET A 363 9.27 30.46 -4.07
CA MET A 363 9.91 31.05 -2.89
C MET A 363 9.20 30.61 -1.59
N ASN A 364 7.88 30.67 -1.54
CA ASN A 364 7.09 30.21 -0.39
C ASN A 364 7.14 28.69 -0.18
N GLN A 365 7.54 27.95 -1.22
CA GLN A 365 7.71 26.50 -1.19
C GLN A 365 9.18 26.09 -0.96
N THR A 366 10.10 27.03 -0.84
CA THR A 366 11.53 26.74 -0.66
C THR A 366 11.94 27.03 0.78
N ARG A 367 12.67 26.09 1.38
CA ARG A 367 13.30 26.27 2.69
C ARG A 367 14.77 25.93 2.60
N PHE A 368 15.59 26.63 3.38
CA PHE A 368 17.02 26.39 3.46
C PHE A 368 17.32 25.73 4.81
N TYR A 369 17.90 24.54 4.77
CA TYR A 369 18.26 23.79 5.96
C TYR A 369 19.76 23.76 6.14
N ILE A 370 20.23 23.99 7.36
CA ILE A 370 21.58 23.61 7.75
C ILE A 370 21.54 22.16 8.25
N VAL A 371 22.39 21.33 7.69
CA VAL A 371 22.40 19.88 7.93
C VAL A 371 23.82 19.45 8.30
N GLU A 372 23.93 18.58 9.29
CA GLU A 372 25.19 17.91 9.61
C GLU A 372 25.62 17.02 8.44
N ASN A 373 26.91 17.01 8.15
CA ASN A 373 27.54 16.15 7.18
C ASN A 373 27.75 14.77 7.81
N SER A 374 26.66 14.04 8.02
CA SER A 374 26.73 12.62 8.33
C SER A 374 27.12 11.89 7.04
N GLU A 375 28.19 11.09 7.07
CA GLU A 375 28.47 10.06 6.06
C GLU A 375 27.41 8.95 6.16
N SER A 376 26.15 9.28 5.85
CA SER A 376 25.13 8.27 5.74
C SER A 376 25.43 7.50 4.45
N ILE A 377 25.96 6.29 4.62
CA ILE A 377 26.14 5.34 3.52
C ILE A 377 24.75 5.12 2.91
N VAL A 378 24.60 5.53 1.65
CA VAL A 378 23.36 5.27 0.90
C VAL A 378 23.18 3.76 0.83
N ARG A 379 22.00 3.27 1.23
CA ARG A 379 21.65 1.85 1.12
C ARG A 379 20.19 1.71 0.71
N VAL A 380 19.95 1.44 -0.56
CA VAL A 380 18.61 1.11 -1.05
C VAL A 380 18.48 -0.41 -1.09
N ASN A 381 17.48 -0.95 -0.40
CA ASN A 381 17.16 -2.37 -0.46
C ASN A 381 16.06 -2.60 -1.50
N LEU A 382 16.35 -3.45 -2.48
CA LEU A 382 15.42 -3.80 -3.55
C LEU A 382 15.21 -5.32 -3.57
N PHE A 383 13.97 -5.74 -3.36
CA PHE A 383 13.56 -7.12 -3.57
C PHE A 383 13.31 -7.34 -5.07
N VAL A 384 13.89 -8.39 -5.64
CA VAL A 384 13.67 -8.83 -7.02
C VAL A 384 13.19 -10.28 -7.00
N GLY A 385 12.02 -10.53 -7.55
CA GLY A 385 11.44 -11.88 -7.69
C GLY A 385 11.15 -12.24 -9.14
N GLY A 386 10.64 -13.46 -9.34
CA GLY A 386 10.36 -14.00 -10.68
C GLY A 386 11.58 -14.65 -11.34
N LEU A 387 12.69 -14.80 -10.62
CA LEU A 387 13.88 -15.50 -11.11
C LEU A 387 13.65 -17.02 -11.09
N PRO A 388 14.45 -17.81 -11.83
CA PRO A 388 14.36 -19.26 -11.76
C PRO A 388 14.69 -19.76 -10.34
N PRO A 389 13.92 -20.71 -9.78
CA PRO A 389 14.19 -21.25 -8.45
C PRO A 389 15.38 -22.21 -8.46
N GLN A 390 15.89 -22.53 -7.26
CA GLN A 390 16.95 -23.51 -7.00
C GLN A 390 18.32 -23.21 -7.65
N LEU A 391 18.60 -21.93 -7.92
CA LEU A 391 19.92 -21.50 -8.41
C LEU A 391 20.86 -21.13 -7.25
N SER A 392 22.16 -21.20 -7.52
CA SER A 392 23.19 -20.69 -6.64
C SER A 392 23.23 -19.15 -6.61
N PRO A 393 23.79 -18.52 -5.55
CA PRO A 393 23.97 -17.08 -5.49
C PRO A 393 24.79 -16.50 -6.66
N GLU A 394 25.76 -17.25 -7.19
CA GLU A 394 26.58 -16.83 -8.33
C GLU A 394 25.77 -16.81 -9.63
N GLU A 395 24.94 -17.84 -9.85
CA GLU A 395 24.04 -17.91 -11.00
C GLU A 395 23.02 -16.76 -10.98
N TYR A 396 22.41 -16.46 -9.83
CA TYR A 396 21.56 -15.27 -9.70
C TYR A 396 22.32 -13.99 -10.02
N THR A 397 23.56 -13.85 -9.53
CA THR A 397 24.37 -12.67 -9.81
C THR A 397 24.68 -12.54 -11.31
N ASN A 398 24.90 -13.65 -12.02
CA ASN A 398 25.12 -13.65 -13.46
C ASN A 398 23.85 -13.26 -14.22
N ILE A 399 22.69 -13.83 -13.88
CA ILE A 399 21.40 -13.43 -14.47
C ILE A 399 21.17 -11.92 -14.29
N LEU A 400 21.41 -11.38 -13.10
CA LEU A 400 21.24 -9.95 -12.85
C LEU A 400 22.23 -9.09 -13.64
N LYS A 401 23.46 -9.56 -13.89
CA LYS A 401 24.42 -8.85 -14.75
C LYS A 401 23.99 -8.87 -16.21
N ASP A 402 23.55 -10.01 -16.70
CA ASP A 402 23.25 -10.21 -18.11
C ASP A 402 21.93 -9.51 -18.48
N GLU A 403 20.89 -9.67 -17.64
CA GLU A 403 19.54 -9.16 -17.91
C GLU A 403 19.34 -7.71 -17.45
N LEU A 404 19.99 -7.28 -16.35
CA LEU A 404 19.78 -5.95 -15.76
C LEU A 404 21.00 -5.03 -15.86
N ALA A 405 22.12 -5.51 -16.39
CA ALA A 405 23.39 -4.78 -16.48
C ALA A 405 23.82 -4.18 -15.13
N ILE A 406 23.68 -4.93 -14.03
CA ILE A 406 24.00 -4.41 -12.69
C ILE A 406 25.49 -4.04 -12.56
N LYS A 407 25.76 -2.94 -11.87
CA LYS A 407 27.12 -2.48 -11.55
C LYS A 407 27.58 -3.06 -10.21
N THR A 408 28.45 -4.07 -10.24
CA THR A 408 28.89 -4.82 -9.05
C THR A 408 29.65 -3.99 -8.01
N ASN A 409 30.19 -2.83 -8.36
CA ASN A 409 30.82 -1.90 -7.42
C ASN A 409 29.81 -1.12 -6.56
N VAL A 410 28.52 -1.10 -6.95
CA VAL A 410 27.46 -0.38 -6.24
C VAL A 410 26.22 -1.24 -5.95
N VAL A 411 26.15 -2.46 -6.47
CA VAL A 411 25.07 -3.43 -6.25
C VAL A 411 25.65 -4.71 -5.65
N SER A 412 25.06 -5.17 -4.55
CA SER A 412 25.39 -6.45 -3.92
C SER A 412 24.12 -7.25 -3.63
N VAL A 413 24.22 -8.58 -3.70
CA VAL A 413 23.12 -9.48 -3.31
C VAL A 413 23.24 -9.74 -1.80
N ARG A 414 22.31 -9.17 -1.02
CA ARG A 414 22.28 -9.28 0.45
C ARG A 414 21.59 -10.56 0.93
N HIS A 415 20.58 -11.03 0.21
CA HIS A 415 19.86 -12.25 0.57
C HIS A 415 19.38 -13.01 -0.67
N VAL A 416 19.32 -14.34 -0.57
CA VAL A 416 18.84 -15.24 -1.62
C VAL A 416 17.74 -16.16 -1.09
N TYR A 417 16.65 -16.23 -1.83
CA TYR A 417 15.51 -17.11 -1.62
C TYR A 417 15.46 -18.12 -2.77
N GLN A 418 16.30 -19.15 -2.68
CA GLN A 418 16.52 -20.11 -3.77
C GLN A 418 15.22 -20.84 -4.14
N ALA A 419 14.49 -21.36 -3.17
CA ALA A 419 13.24 -22.08 -3.42
C ALA A 419 12.18 -21.21 -4.12
N GLN A 420 12.18 -19.90 -3.85
CA GLN A 420 11.20 -18.96 -4.40
C GLN A 420 11.68 -18.22 -5.65
N GLY A 421 12.95 -18.38 -6.05
CA GLY A 421 13.49 -17.63 -7.19
C GLY A 421 13.51 -16.12 -6.94
N ALA A 422 14.05 -15.69 -5.81
CA ALA A 422 14.09 -14.27 -5.45
C ALA A 422 15.38 -13.88 -4.73
N VAL A 423 15.72 -12.58 -4.82
CA VAL A 423 16.89 -11.99 -4.18
C VAL A 423 16.56 -10.64 -3.56
N VAL A 424 17.36 -10.23 -2.60
CA VAL A 424 17.38 -8.86 -2.07
C VAL A 424 18.71 -8.23 -2.41
N LEU A 425 18.65 -7.12 -3.14
CA LEU A 425 19.79 -6.30 -3.53
C LEU A 425 19.99 -5.17 -2.53
N GLU A 426 21.22 -4.94 -2.11
CA GLU A 426 21.65 -3.73 -1.43
C GLU A 426 22.42 -2.85 -2.42
N ILE A 427 21.95 -1.62 -2.62
CA ILE A 427 22.44 -0.70 -3.65
C ILE A 427 22.92 0.61 -3.03
N SER A 428 24.18 0.97 -3.25
CA SER A 428 24.82 2.15 -2.67
C SER A 428 24.71 3.44 -3.50
N CYS A 429 23.96 3.39 -4.60
CA CYS A 429 23.75 4.53 -5.51
C CYS A 429 22.26 4.69 -5.85
N PHE A 430 21.68 5.86 -5.55
CA PHE A 430 20.26 6.14 -5.81
C PHE A 430 19.87 6.02 -7.29
N SER A 431 20.69 6.56 -8.20
CA SER A 431 20.41 6.52 -9.63
C SER A 431 20.46 5.09 -10.18
N GLU A 432 21.36 4.26 -9.66
CA GLU A 432 21.44 2.86 -10.06
C GLU A 432 20.26 2.05 -9.52
N ALA A 433 19.84 2.32 -8.27
CA ALA A 433 18.67 1.67 -7.68
C ALA A 433 17.38 1.99 -8.45
N GLU A 434 17.18 3.26 -8.83
CA GLU A 434 16.04 3.68 -9.65
C GLU A 434 16.09 3.04 -11.04
N ARG A 435 17.26 3.03 -11.70
CA ARG A 435 17.46 2.38 -13.00
C ARG A 435 17.06 0.90 -12.95
N ILE A 436 17.58 0.16 -11.98
CA ILE A 436 17.29 -1.27 -11.82
C ILE A 436 15.81 -1.48 -11.53
N TYR A 437 15.21 -0.69 -10.63
CA TYR A 437 13.79 -0.79 -10.30
C TYR A 437 12.88 -0.60 -11.52
N MET A 438 13.21 0.36 -12.38
CA MET A 438 12.45 0.60 -13.62
C MET A 438 12.68 -0.52 -14.65
N LEU A 439 13.93 -0.94 -14.84
CA LEU A 439 14.28 -1.97 -15.82
C LEU A 439 13.61 -3.31 -15.52
N VAL A 440 13.62 -3.75 -14.24
CA VAL A 440 13.04 -5.03 -13.82
C VAL A 440 11.56 -5.17 -14.22
N LYS A 441 10.79 -4.08 -14.26
CA LYS A 441 9.36 -4.13 -14.61
C LYS A 441 9.12 -4.56 -16.06
N ASP A 442 10.10 -4.33 -16.93
CA ASP A 442 10.03 -4.63 -18.37
C ASP A 442 10.92 -5.84 -18.74
N THR A 443 11.48 -6.54 -17.75
CA THR A 443 12.36 -7.70 -17.95
C THR A 443 11.62 -9.01 -17.69
N THR A 444 11.88 -10.00 -18.55
CA THR A 444 11.40 -11.37 -18.41
C THR A 444 12.58 -12.34 -18.40
N VAL A 445 12.56 -13.33 -17.51
CA VAL A 445 13.55 -14.41 -17.46
C VAL A 445 12.83 -15.74 -17.56
N ASN A 446 13.20 -16.60 -18.50
CA ASN A 446 12.51 -17.86 -18.80
C ASN A 446 10.98 -17.69 -18.95
N ASP A 447 10.58 -16.70 -19.75
CA ASP A 447 9.18 -16.31 -20.00
C ASP A 447 8.39 -15.87 -18.76
N LYS A 448 9.06 -15.67 -17.62
CA LYS A 448 8.45 -15.14 -16.40
C LYS A 448 8.83 -13.67 -16.22
N PRO A 449 7.85 -12.77 -16.09
CA PRO A 449 8.14 -11.37 -15.79
C PRO A 449 8.78 -11.25 -14.41
N LEU A 450 9.86 -10.47 -14.34
CA LEU A 450 10.45 -10.11 -13.06
C LEU A 450 9.60 -9.05 -12.36
N ASN A 451 9.79 -8.91 -11.06
CA ASN A 451 9.16 -7.87 -10.29
C ASN A 451 10.12 -7.26 -9.25
N ALA A 452 9.93 -5.97 -8.99
CA ALA A 452 10.79 -5.19 -8.11
C ALA A 452 9.98 -4.51 -7.02
N VAL A 453 10.42 -4.64 -5.76
CA VAL A 453 9.79 -3.99 -4.61
C VAL A 453 10.85 -3.29 -3.76
N VAL A 454 10.67 -1.98 -3.56
CA VAL A 454 11.45 -1.22 -2.58
C VAL A 454 11.01 -1.63 -1.18
N ILE A 455 11.95 -2.14 -0.39
CA ILE A 455 11.72 -2.63 0.97
C ILE A 455 12.46 -1.76 1.99
N PRO A 456 11.82 -1.37 3.11
CA PRO A 456 12.49 -0.67 4.19
C PRO A 456 13.30 -1.64 5.05
N GLU A 457 14.21 -1.11 5.85
CA GLU A 457 14.85 -1.85 6.94
C GLU A 457 14.11 -1.57 8.26
N VAL A 458 13.76 -2.63 8.98
CA VAL A 458 13.14 -2.51 10.31
C VAL A 458 14.22 -2.63 11.38
N MET A 459 14.43 -1.57 12.15
CA MET A 459 15.40 -1.49 13.23
C MET A 459 14.84 -2.18 14.49
N ALA A 460 14.98 -3.51 14.56
CA ALA A 460 14.43 -4.34 15.62
C ALA A 460 14.80 -3.88 17.03
N SER A 461 16.03 -3.36 17.23
CA SER A 461 16.51 -2.83 18.52
C SER A 461 15.77 -1.58 19.01
N LYS A 462 15.06 -0.87 18.12
CA LYS A 462 14.26 0.31 18.46
C LYS A 462 12.79 -0.01 18.72
N ILE A 463 12.34 -1.23 18.45
CA ILE A 463 10.95 -1.66 18.68
C ILE A 463 10.72 -1.73 20.20
N PRO A 464 9.70 -1.06 20.75
CA PRO A 464 9.38 -1.16 22.18
C PRO A 464 9.08 -2.61 22.59
N GLN A 465 9.58 -3.06 23.75
CA GLN A 465 9.45 -4.46 24.19
C GLN A 465 8.01 -4.99 24.26
N ASN A 466 7.02 -4.14 24.52
CA ASN A 466 5.60 -4.51 24.60
C ASN A 466 4.84 -4.32 23.28
N CYS A 467 5.54 -4.01 22.19
CA CYS A 467 4.96 -3.85 20.87
C CYS A 467 4.99 -5.19 20.13
N CYS A 468 3.88 -5.54 19.48
CA CYS A 468 3.75 -6.70 18.60
C CYS A 468 3.19 -6.19 17.27
N PRO A 469 4.05 -5.61 16.40
CA PRO A 469 3.60 -4.98 15.17
C PRO A 469 2.77 -5.96 14.31
N LEU A 470 1.74 -5.45 13.64
CA LEU A 470 0.94 -6.24 12.70
C LEU A 470 1.54 -6.15 11.30
N LEU A 471 1.81 -7.27 10.65
CA LEU A 471 2.10 -7.39 9.22
C LEU A 471 0.79 -7.70 8.48
N VAL A 472 0.38 -6.86 7.53
CA VAL A 472 -0.89 -7.00 6.83
C VAL A 472 -0.65 -7.36 5.37
N PHE A 473 -1.22 -8.47 4.94
CA PHE A 473 -1.28 -8.89 3.55
C PHE A 473 -2.69 -8.72 3.00
N VAL A 474 -2.81 -8.09 1.84
CA VAL A 474 -4.11 -7.87 1.20
C VAL A 474 -4.05 -8.33 -0.25
N ASN A 475 -4.99 -9.19 -0.64
CA ASN A 475 -5.24 -9.51 -2.03
C ASN A 475 -6.28 -8.52 -2.61
N PRO A 476 -5.86 -7.55 -3.45
CA PRO A 476 -6.76 -6.50 -3.94
C PRO A 476 -7.87 -7.04 -4.86
N LYS A 477 -7.67 -8.22 -5.48
CA LYS A 477 -8.64 -8.86 -6.36
C LYS A 477 -9.75 -9.59 -5.60
N SER A 478 -9.58 -9.84 -4.29
CA SER A 478 -10.56 -10.57 -3.49
C SER A 478 -11.76 -9.71 -3.08
N GLY A 479 -12.91 -10.36 -2.88
CA GLY A 479 -14.11 -9.75 -2.29
C GLY A 479 -14.89 -8.80 -3.18
N GLY A 480 -14.77 -8.92 -4.51
CA GLY A 480 -15.36 -7.96 -5.46
C GLY A 480 -14.69 -6.60 -5.34
N LEU A 481 -13.36 -6.58 -5.43
CA LEU A 481 -12.49 -5.39 -5.32
C LEU A 481 -12.45 -4.70 -3.94
N LYS A 482 -13.20 -5.17 -2.94
CA LYS A 482 -13.13 -4.68 -1.54
C LYS A 482 -11.72 -4.75 -0.94
N GLY A 483 -10.86 -5.64 -1.43
CA GLY A 483 -9.45 -5.69 -1.05
C GLY A 483 -8.72 -4.36 -1.29
N ARG A 484 -9.06 -3.61 -2.35
CA ARG A 484 -8.45 -2.30 -2.65
C ARG A 484 -8.77 -1.26 -1.57
N ASP A 485 -10.03 -1.16 -1.16
CA ASP A 485 -10.47 -0.23 -0.10
C ASP A 485 -9.84 -0.55 1.25
N LEU A 486 -9.67 -1.83 1.55
CA LEU A 486 -8.99 -2.30 2.76
C LEU A 486 -7.51 -1.96 2.76
N LEU A 487 -6.82 -2.10 1.62
CA LEU A 487 -5.43 -1.71 1.43
C LEU A 487 -5.21 -0.24 1.80
N TYR A 488 -6.05 0.64 1.25
CA TYR A 488 -6.06 2.06 1.60
C TYR A 488 -6.31 2.29 3.09
N SER A 489 -7.37 1.67 3.62
CA SER A 489 -7.79 1.86 5.01
C SER A 489 -6.70 1.42 6.00
N PHE A 490 -6.03 0.30 5.76
CA PHE A 490 -4.94 -0.15 6.63
C PHE A 490 -3.68 0.70 6.48
N ARG A 491 -3.34 1.20 5.29
CA ARG A 491 -2.22 2.17 5.12
C ARG A 491 -2.47 3.47 5.87
N LYS A 492 -3.74 3.89 5.99
CA LYS A 492 -4.14 5.04 6.81
C LYS A 492 -4.05 4.74 8.31
N LEU A 493 -4.52 3.58 8.75
CA LEU A 493 -4.61 3.24 10.18
C LEU A 493 -3.30 2.75 10.80
N LEU A 494 -2.45 2.09 10.01
CA LEU A 494 -1.14 1.55 10.41
C LEU A 494 -0.02 2.33 9.71
N ASN A 495 1.23 1.97 10.01
CA ASN A 495 2.35 2.44 9.19
C ASN A 495 2.26 1.76 7.80
N PRO A 496 2.31 2.48 6.66
CA PRO A 496 2.21 1.87 5.32
C PRO A 496 3.33 0.86 5.01
N HIS A 497 4.43 0.87 5.77
CA HIS A 497 5.47 -0.16 5.70
C HIS A 497 5.06 -1.53 6.27
N GLN A 498 3.89 -1.61 6.90
CA GLN A 498 3.33 -2.85 7.43
C GLN A 498 2.28 -3.47 6.49
N VAL A 499 1.89 -2.77 5.43
CA VAL A 499 0.77 -3.17 4.56
C VAL A 499 1.30 -3.54 3.18
N PHE A 500 1.13 -4.81 2.82
CA PHE A 500 1.63 -5.41 1.59
C PHE A 500 0.48 -5.88 0.70
N GLU A 501 0.57 -5.48 -0.56
CA GLU A 501 -0.32 -5.94 -1.62
C GLU A 501 0.25 -7.24 -2.20
N LEU A 502 -0.51 -8.34 -2.13
CA LEU A 502 -0.01 -9.67 -2.53
C LEU A 502 0.22 -9.82 -4.03
N THR A 503 -0.45 -9.02 -4.88
CA THR A 503 -0.19 -8.99 -6.33
C THR A 503 1.16 -8.36 -6.68
N ASN A 504 1.84 -7.72 -5.73
CA ASN A 504 3.15 -7.09 -5.91
C ASN A 504 4.25 -7.93 -5.24
N GLY A 505 4.56 -9.08 -5.81
CA GLY A 505 5.62 -9.99 -5.33
C GLY A 505 5.27 -10.92 -4.19
N GLY A 506 3.98 -11.09 -3.92
CA GLY A 506 3.51 -12.06 -2.96
C GLY A 506 3.85 -11.70 -1.52
N PRO A 507 3.84 -12.70 -0.62
CA PRO A 507 4.05 -12.47 0.81
C PRO A 507 5.54 -12.28 1.19
N LEU A 508 6.47 -12.75 0.35
CA LEU A 508 7.89 -12.82 0.68
C LEU A 508 8.54 -11.45 1.00
N PRO A 509 8.26 -10.34 0.26
CA PRO A 509 8.77 -9.01 0.62
C PRO A 509 8.34 -8.55 2.02
N GLY A 510 7.12 -8.89 2.43
CA GLY A 510 6.60 -8.54 3.75
C GLY A 510 7.30 -9.31 4.86
N PHE A 511 7.44 -10.63 4.69
CA PHE A 511 8.17 -11.45 5.66
C PHE A 511 9.65 -11.11 5.71
N HIS A 512 10.29 -10.80 4.58
CA HIS A 512 11.68 -10.32 4.57
C HIS A 512 11.82 -9.03 5.39
N THR A 513 10.93 -8.05 5.17
CA THR A 513 10.90 -6.79 5.91
C THR A 513 10.79 -7.01 7.42
N PHE A 514 10.05 -8.04 7.84
CA PHE A 514 9.85 -8.40 9.25
C PHE A 514 10.80 -9.48 9.78
N SER A 515 11.79 -9.92 8.98
CA SER A 515 12.64 -11.08 9.33
C SER A 515 13.41 -10.93 10.63
N GLN A 516 13.79 -9.70 11.00
CA GLN A 516 14.51 -9.37 12.22
C GLN A 516 13.60 -8.94 13.38
N VAL A 517 12.29 -8.86 13.16
CA VAL A 517 11.33 -8.43 14.19
C VAL A 517 11.12 -9.58 15.19
N PRO A 518 11.37 -9.38 16.49
CA PRO A 518 11.37 -10.48 17.47
C PRO A 518 9.99 -11.03 17.79
N SER A 519 8.94 -10.22 17.63
CA SER A 519 7.54 -10.64 17.80
C SER A 519 6.64 -9.78 16.91
N PHE A 520 5.80 -10.43 16.11
CA PHE A 520 4.79 -9.76 15.29
C PHE A 520 3.60 -10.69 15.05
N ARG A 521 2.48 -10.12 14.61
CA ARG A 521 1.29 -10.86 14.16
C ARG A 521 1.08 -10.64 12.68
N VAL A 522 0.31 -11.52 12.03
CA VAL A 522 -0.05 -11.39 10.62
C VAL A 522 -1.56 -11.24 10.47
N LEU A 523 -2.01 -10.38 9.55
CA LEU A 523 -3.40 -10.31 9.10
C LEU A 523 -3.44 -10.57 7.59
N VAL A 524 -4.19 -11.59 7.16
CA VAL A 524 -4.37 -11.93 5.74
C VAL A 524 -5.80 -11.58 5.29
N CYS A 525 -5.92 -10.67 4.34
CA CYS A 525 -7.19 -10.25 3.75
C CYS A 525 -7.35 -10.90 2.38
N GLY A 526 -8.16 -11.96 2.30
CA GLY A 526 -8.31 -12.79 1.10
C GLY A 526 -9.29 -13.94 1.29
N GLY A 527 -9.41 -14.82 0.30
CA GLY A 527 -10.10 -16.12 0.43
C GLY A 527 -9.18 -17.21 1.01
N ASP A 528 -9.70 -18.42 1.18
CA ASP A 528 -8.96 -19.55 1.76
C ASP A 528 -7.64 -19.84 1.02
N GLY A 529 -7.62 -19.84 -0.32
CA GLY A 529 -6.39 -20.00 -1.10
C GLY A 529 -5.35 -18.88 -0.90
N THR A 530 -5.79 -17.65 -0.60
CA THR A 530 -4.87 -16.56 -0.24
C THR A 530 -4.24 -16.81 1.13
N VAL A 531 -5.01 -17.34 2.08
CA VAL A 531 -4.50 -17.72 3.41
C VAL A 531 -3.50 -18.86 3.28
N GLY A 532 -3.83 -19.90 2.51
CA GLY A 532 -2.94 -21.02 2.22
C GLY A 532 -1.61 -20.57 1.59
N TRP A 533 -1.65 -19.63 0.63
CA TRP A 533 -0.44 -19.08 0.03
C TRP A 533 0.47 -18.38 1.04
N VAL A 534 -0.09 -17.55 1.94
CA VAL A 534 0.67 -16.87 2.98
C VAL A 534 1.23 -17.86 4.00
N LEU A 535 0.45 -18.86 4.41
CA LEU A 535 0.90 -19.91 5.34
C LEU A 535 2.01 -20.78 4.75
N GLY A 536 1.93 -21.12 3.47
CA GLY A 536 2.98 -21.86 2.77
C GLY A 536 4.28 -21.06 2.70
N ALA A 537 4.20 -19.79 2.30
CA ALA A 537 5.37 -18.91 2.27
C ALA A 537 6.00 -18.72 3.66
N LEU A 538 5.19 -18.61 4.72
CA LEU A 538 5.67 -18.52 6.10
C LEU A 538 6.42 -19.79 6.51
N GLU A 539 5.87 -20.96 6.21
CA GLU A 539 6.49 -22.25 6.50
C GLU A 539 7.86 -22.40 5.82
N GLU A 540 7.95 -22.06 4.54
CA GLU A 540 9.19 -22.16 3.76
C GLU A 540 10.33 -21.30 4.33
N ILE A 541 10.00 -20.12 4.87
CA ILE A 541 10.99 -19.15 5.34
C ILE A 541 11.12 -19.05 6.85
N ARG A 542 10.36 -19.84 7.63
CA ARG A 542 10.33 -19.75 9.10
C ARG A 542 11.70 -19.81 9.76
N HIS A 543 12.62 -20.60 9.18
CA HIS A 543 13.99 -20.75 9.66
C HIS A 543 14.87 -19.50 9.44
N LYS A 544 14.39 -18.56 8.63
CA LYS A 544 15.02 -17.26 8.33
C LYS A 544 14.41 -16.11 9.14
N LEU A 545 13.36 -16.37 9.92
CA LEU A 545 12.68 -15.36 10.75
C LEU A 545 13.14 -15.49 12.20
N VAL A 546 13.39 -14.36 12.87
CA VAL A 546 13.62 -14.34 14.33
C VAL A 546 12.34 -14.75 15.07
N CYS A 547 11.19 -14.26 14.63
CA CYS A 547 9.88 -14.77 15.04
C CYS A 547 9.44 -15.86 14.07
N SER A 548 9.72 -17.13 14.42
CA SER A 548 9.48 -18.28 13.54
C SER A 548 8.02 -18.70 13.42
N GLU A 549 7.17 -18.30 14.37
CA GLU A 549 5.77 -18.75 14.51
C GLU A 549 4.82 -17.58 14.84
N PRO A 550 4.72 -16.54 14.00
CA PRO A 550 3.80 -15.43 14.23
C PRO A 550 2.34 -15.89 14.08
N SER A 551 1.47 -15.47 14.99
CA SER A 551 0.04 -15.79 14.91
C SER A 551 -0.66 -15.10 13.73
N VAL A 552 -1.51 -15.83 13.00
CA VAL A 552 -2.15 -15.35 11.78
C VAL A 552 -3.66 -15.15 11.97
N ALA A 553 -4.12 -13.91 11.84
CA ALA A 553 -5.54 -13.56 11.68
C ALA A 553 -5.95 -13.53 10.21
N ILE A 554 -7.24 -13.71 9.96
CA ILE A 554 -7.81 -13.67 8.60
C ILE A 554 -8.98 -12.69 8.53
N LEU A 555 -9.05 -11.94 7.43
CA LEU A 555 -10.22 -11.16 7.05
C LEU A 555 -10.82 -11.81 5.79
N PRO A 556 -11.93 -12.56 5.93
CA PRO A 556 -12.44 -13.40 4.87
C PRO A 556 -13.05 -12.57 3.73
N LEU A 557 -12.40 -12.56 2.56
CA LEU A 557 -12.85 -11.88 1.34
C LEU A 557 -13.32 -12.85 0.24
N GLY A 558 -13.17 -14.15 0.43
CA GLY A 558 -13.59 -15.19 -0.54
C GLY A 558 -15.09 -15.49 -0.53
N THR A 559 -15.49 -16.53 -1.25
CA THR A 559 -16.90 -17.00 -1.32
C THR A 559 -17.23 -18.05 -0.24
N GLY A 560 -16.34 -19.03 -0.03
CA GLY A 560 -16.50 -20.13 0.96
C GLY A 560 -16.19 -19.69 2.40
N ASN A 561 -14.93 -19.30 2.63
CA ASN A 561 -14.40 -18.77 3.90
C ASN A 561 -14.63 -19.72 5.08
N ASP A 562 -14.44 -21.02 4.87
CA ASP A 562 -14.67 -22.05 5.87
C ASP A 562 -13.75 -21.88 7.09
N LEU A 563 -12.47 -21.57 6.85
CA LEU A 563 -11.53 -21.26 7.92
C LEU A 563 -11.95 -19.99 8.70
N GLY A 564 -12.46 -18.98 7.99
CA GLY A 564 -13.05 -17.76 8.55
C GLY A 564 -14.17 -18.03 9.54
N ARG A 565 -15.02 -19.02 9.25
CA ARG A 565 -16.15 -19.40 10.12
C ARG A 565 -15.65 -20.11 11.38
N VAL A 566 -14.72 -21.05 11.23
CA VAL A 566 -14.16 -21.84 12.34
C VAL A 566 -13.38 -20.94 13.31
N LEU A 567 -12.62 -19.99 12.79
CA LEU A 567 -11.89 -18.98 13.56
C LEU A 567 -12.75 -17.76 13.98
N ARG A 568 -14.05 -17.78 13.69
CA ARG A 568 -15.05 -16.75 14.07
C ARG A 568 -14.84 -15.36 13.45
N TRP A 569 -14.04 -15.26 12.41
CA TRP A 569 -13.95 -14.05 11.57
C TRP A 569 -15.16 -13.87 10.65
N GLY A 570 -15.95 -14.93 10.47
CA GLY A 570 -17.25 -14.91 9.82
C GLY A 570 -17.25 -15.44 8.39
N ALA A 571 -18.43 -15.43 7.78
CA ALA A 571 -18.67 -15.94 6.42
C ALA A 571 -18.09 -15.05 5.30
N GLY A 572 -17.58 -13.87 5.65
CA GLY A 572 -16.89 -12.95 4.77
C GLY A 572 -17.29 -11.49 4.99
N TYR A 573 -16.42 -10.59 4.57
CA TYR A 573 -16.45 -9.17 4.89
C TYR A 573 -17.66 -8.44 4.30
N SER A 574 -18.42 -7.81 5.19
CA SER A 574 -19.65 -7.06 4.90
C SER A 574 -19.47 -5.54 5.02
N GLY A 575 -18.23 -5.04 5.04
CA GLY A 575 -17.96 -3.61 5.22
C GLY A 575 -17.83 -3.18 6.68
N GLU A 576 -17.41 -4.08 7.57
CA GLU A 576 -17.04 -3.73 8.95
C GLU A 576 -15.98 -2.61 8.93
N ASP A 577 -16.07 -1.66 9.86
CA ASP A 577 -15.07 -0.60 9.97
C ASP A 577 -13.65 -1.19 10.16
N PRO A 578 -12.66 -0.85 9.30
CA PRO A 578 -11.31 -1.42 9.36
C PRO A 578 -10.61 -1.18 10.70
N TYR A 579 -10.90 -0.09 11.39
CA TYR A 579 -10.35 0.14 12.74
C TYR A 579 -10.88 -0.89 13.74
N SER A 580 -12.18 -1.17 13.70
CA SER A 580 -12.83 -2.21 14.52
C SER A 580 -12.30 -3.62 14.22
N VAL A 581 -11.94 -3.90 12.97
CA VAL A 581 -11.25 -5.15 12.58
C VAL A 581 -9.89 -5.24 13.28
N LEU A 582 -9.06 -4.19 13.23
CA LEU A 582 -7.75 -4.18 13.88
C LEU A 582 -7.85 -4.35 15.40
N VAL A 583 -8.82 -3.71 16.05
CA VAL A 583 -9.09 -3.93 17.48
C VAL A 583 -9.46 -5.38 17.77
N SER A 584 -10.26 -6.01 16.91
CA SER A 584 -10.60 -7.43 17.05
C SER A 584 -9.38 -8.34 16.86
N VAL A 585 -8.39 -7.95 16.06
CA VAL A 585 -7.12 -8.68 15.87
C VAL A 585 -6.19 -8.54 17.07
N ASP A 586 -6.13 -7.35 17.69
CA ASP A 586 -5.39 -7.13 18.95
C ASP A 586 -5.93 -8.02 20.07
N GLU A 587 -7.26 -8.09 20.18
CA GLU A 587 -7.98 -8.79 21.24
C GLU A 587 -8.17 -10.30 20.99
N ALA A 588 -7.82 -10.81 19.80
CA ALA A 588 -8.05 -12.21 19.42
C ALA A 588 -7.23 -13.21 20.25
N ASP A 589 -7.80 -14.41 20.41
CA ASP A 589 -7.20 -15.53 21.12
C ASP A 589 -6.29 -16.34 20.18
N ASP A 590 -5.13 -16.77 20.68
CA ASP A 590 -4.24 -17.68 19.94
C ASP A 590 -4.78 -19.12 19.99
N VAL A 591 -4.82 -19.78 18.84
CA VAL A 591 -5.20 -21.19 18.71
C VAL A 591 -4.25 -21.89 17.74
N LEU A 592 -4.03 -23.18 17.94
CA LEU A 592 -3.27 -24.00 17.01
C LEU A 592 -4.18 -24.51 15.88
N MET A 593 -3.59 -24.78 14.72
CA MET A 593 -4.24 -25.45 13.61
C MET A 593 -3.27 -26.44 12.97
N ASP A 594 -3.73 -27.67 12.76
CA ASP A 594 -3.03 -28.70 12.02
C ASP A 594 -2.97 -28.35 10.53
N ARG A 595 -1.86 -28.74 9.89
CA ARG A 595 -1.66 -28.65 8.44
C ARG A 595 -1.23 -30.01 7.93
N TRP A 596 -1.62 -30.31 6.69
CA TRP A 596 -1.50 -31.65 6.13
C TRP A 596 -0.78 -31.62 4.78
N THR A 597 0.16 -32.54 4.62
CA THR A 597 0.87 -32.79 3.37
C THR A 597 0.17 -33.93 2.63
N ILE A 598 -0.13 -33.69 1.36
CA ILE A 598 -0.64 -34.65 0.42
C ILE A 598 0.46 -34.94 -0.60
N LEU A 599 0.91 -36.18 -0.65
CA LEU A 599 1.84 -36.68 -1.65
C LEU A 599 1.04 -37.40 -2.73
N LEU A 600 1.16 -36.92 -3.97
CA LEU A 600 0.54 -37.52 -5.15
C LEU A 600 1.59 -38.35 -5.88
N ASP A 601 1.16 -39.46 -6.46
CA ASP A 601 2.00 -40.35 -7.27
C ASP A 601 3.18 -40.97 -6.49
N ALA A 602 2.93 -41.30 -5.22
CA ALA A 602 3.91 -42.02 -4.41
C ALA A 602 4.05 -43.48 -4.91
N GLU A 603 5.10 -43.77 -5.66
CA GLU A 603 5.46 -45.15 -6.02
C GLU A 603 6.10 -45.87 -4.82
N GLU A 604 5.76 -47.14 -4.60
CA GLU A 604 6.51 -47.99 -3.67
C GLU A 604 7.85 -48.37 -4.30
N PRO A 605 8.98 -48.31 -3.58
CA PRO A 605 10.26 -48.76 -4.12
C PRO A 605 10.16 -50.26 -4.44
N VAL A 606 10.15 -50.59 -5.73
CA VAL A 606 10.10 -51.96 -6.19
C VAL A 606 11.48 -52.59 -5.94
N GLU A 607 11.60 -53.44 -4.93
CA GLU A 607 12.75 -54.35 -4.78
C GLU A 607 12.75 -55.34 -5.96
N GLY A 608 13.53 -55.06 -7.01
CA GLY A 608 13.85 -56.07 -8.02
C GLY A 608 13.89 -55.67 -9.50
N ALA A 609 14.02 -54.39 -9.87
CA ALA A 609 14.20 -54.02 -11.28
C ALA A 609 15.70 -53.89 -11.64
N GLU A 610 16.38 -55.03 -11.86
CA GLU A 610 17.53 -55.07 -12.75
C GLU A 610 17.03 -54.82 -14.17
N ASN A 611 17.02 -53.57 -14.62
CA ASN A 611 17.20 -53.10 -16.00
C ASN A 611 16.81 -51.61 -16.12
N GLY A 612 17.82 -50.74 -16.25
CA GLY A 612 17.75 -49.36 -16.78
C GLY A 612 16.51 -48.54 -16.40
N VAL A 613 16.50 -47.96 -15.21
CA VAL A 613 15.36 -47.21 -14.67
C VAL A 613 15.54 -45.72 -14.98
N ALA A 614 14.59 -45.12 -15.70
CA ALA A 614 14.39 -43.67 -15.71
C ALA A 614 14.14 -43.24 -14.25
N GLU A 615 14.87 -42.23 -13.75
CA GLU A 615 14.67 -41.75 -12.38
C GLU A 615 13.16 -41.44 -12.18
N PRO A 616 12.51 -42.05 -11.17
CA PRO A 616 11.10 -41.79 -10.92
C PRO A 616 10.92 -40.30 -10.63
N GLU A 617 9.94 -39.67 -11.30
CA GLU A 617 9.62 -38.26 -11.03
C GLU A 617 9.26 -38.11 -9.54
N PRO A 618 9.78 -37.08 -8.85
CA PRO A 618 9.48 -36.89 -7.45
C PRO A 618 7.97 -36.66 -7.26
N PRO A 619 7.36 -37.21 -6.18
CA PRO A 619 5.94 -37.09 -5.96
C PRO A 619 5.53 -35.63 -5.83
N LYS A 620 4.39 -35.27 -6.42
CA LYS A 620 3.86 -33.91 -6.31
C LYS A 620 3.33 -33.68 -4.91
N ILE A 621 3.85 -32.64 -4.25
CA ILE A 621 3.50 -32.27 -2.87
C ILE A 621 2.44 -31.16 -2.89
N VAL A 622 1.33 -31.37 -2.18
CA VAL A 622 0.26 -30.38 -2.00
C VAL A 622 0.04 -30.16 -0.51
N GLN A 623 -0.11 -28.90 -0.09
CA GLN A 623 -0.41 -28.52 1.29
C GLN A 623 -1.91 -28.28 1.46
N MET A 624 -2.51 -28.86 2.50
CA MET A 624 -3.93 -28.75 2.83
C MET A 624 -4.12 -28.10 4.21
N ASN A 625 -5.05 -27.15 4.29
CA ASN A 625 -5.42 -26.45 5.51
C ASN A 625 -6.86 -26.75 5.94
N ASN A 626 -7.79 -26.93 4.99
CA ASN A 626 -9.21 -27.09 5.29
C ASN A 626 -9.69 -28.51 5.00
N TYR A 627 -9.66 -28.92 3.74
CA TYR A 627 -10.18 -30.23 3.33
C TYR A 627 -9.74 -30.63 1.91
N CYS A 628 -9.74 -31.94 1.66
CA CYS A 628 -9.45 -32.57 0.37
C CYS A 628 -10.63 -33.46 -0.03
N GLY A 629 -11.08 -33.34 -1.27
CA GLY A 629 -12.22 -34.10 -1.80
C GLY A 629 -11.83 -34.93 -3.01
N LEU A 630 -12.40 -36.13 -3.12
CA LEU A 630 -12.29 -37.03 -4.27
C LEU A 630 -13.70 -37.35 -4.80
N GLY A 631 -13.84 -37.45 -6.12
CA GLY A 631 -15.11 -37.77 -6.76
C GLY A 631 -16.04 -36.57 -6.90
N ILE A 632 -17.32 -36.72 -6.55
CA ILE A 632 -18.35 -35.71 -6.87
C ILE A 632 -18.05 -34.31 -6.31
N ASP A 633 -17.47 -34.19 -5.11
CA ASP A 633 -17.09 -32.88 -4.54
C ASP A 633 -16.03 -32.16 -5.39
N ALA A 634 -15.01 -32.90 -5.80
CA ALA A 634 -13.95 -32.39 -6.65
C ALA A 634 -14.42 -32.11 -8.07
N GLU A 635 -15.32 -32.93 -8.61
CA GLU A 635 -15.90 -32.71 -9.94
C GLU A 635 -16.70 -31.41 -10.01
N LEU A 636 -17.53 -31.12 -9.00
CA LEU A 636 -18.25 -29.85 -8.92
C LEU A 636 -17.30 -28.66 -8.79
N SER A 637 -16.22 -28.83 -8.03
CA SER A 637 -15.18 -27.81 -7.89
C SER A 637 -14.46 -27.56 -9.22
N LEU A 638 -14.15 -28.61 -9.98
CA LEU A 638 -13.51 -28.54 -11.29
C LEU A 638 -14.39 -27.83 -12.33
N ASP A 639 -15.66 -28.19 -12.41
CA ASP A 639 -16.61 -27.55 -13.32
C ASP A 639 -16.80 -26.05 -12.96
N PHE A 640 -16.84 -25.71 -11.66
CA PHE A 640 -16.85 -24.32 -11.21
C PHE A 640 -15.55 -23.58 -11.59
N HIS A 641 -14.40 -24.27 -11.48
CA HIS A 641 -13.10 -23.71 -11.86
C HIS A 641 -13.03 -23.38 -13.35
N HIS A 642 -13.41 -24.32 -14.22
CA HIS A 642 -13.45 -24.07 -15.66
C HIS A 642 -14.39 -22.91 -16.02
N ALA A 643 -15.59 -22.85 -15.42
CA ALA A 643 -16.49 -21.72 -15.64
C ALA A 643 -15.87 -20.37 -15.21
N ARG A 644 -15.04 -20.37 -14.16
CA ARG A 644 -14.31 -19.19 -13.67
C ARG A 644 -13.16 -18.81 -14.59
N GLU A 645 -12.45 -19.77 -15.17
CA GLU A 645 -11.37 -19.52 -16.12
C GLU A 645 -11.87 -19.02 -17.46
N GLU A 646 -13.01 -19.54 -17.93
CA GLU A 646 -13.64 -19.11 -19.17
C GLU A 646 -14.12 -17.65 -19.11
N GLU A 647 -14.72 -17.23 -17.99
CA GLU A 647 -15.28 -15.87 -17.84
C GLU A 647 -14.94 -15.19 -16.50
N PRO A 648 -13.65 -14.87 -16.21
CA PRO A 648 -13.21 -14.38 -14.90
C PRO A 648 -13.96 -13.12 -14.41
N GLY A 649 -14.33 -12.23 -15.34
CA GLY A 649 -15.03 -10.98 -15.04
C GLY A 649 -16.42 -11.16 -14.42
N LYS A 650 -17.05 -12.34 -14.56
CA LYS A 650 -18.37 -12.62 -13.97
C LYS A 650 -18.30 -13.06 -12.50
N PHE A 651 -17.11 -13.39 -11.99
CA PHE A 651 -16.92 -13.99 -10.67
C PHE A 651 -16.64 -12.98 -9.55
N ASN A 652 -17.13 -11.75 -9.70
CA ASN A 652 -16.90 -10.63 -8.77
C ASN A 652 -17.92 -10.58 -7.61
N SER A 653 -18.96 -11.42 -7.63
CA SER A 653 -20.01 -11.45 -6.60
C SER A 653 -20.11 -12.80 -5.91
N ARG A 654 -20.03 -12.83 -4.58
CA ARG A 654 -20.20 -14.06 -3.79
C ARG A 654 -21.56 -14.72 -4.02
N PHE A 655 -22.62 -13.94 -4.20
CA PHE A 655 -23.96 -14.49 -4.45
C PHE A 655 -24.01 -15.16 -5.82
N HIS A 656 -23.47 -14.50 -6.85
CA HIS A 656 -23.38 -15.07 -8.19
C HIS A 656 -22.53 -16.35 -8.20
N ASN A 657 -21.36 -16.32 -7.57
CA ASN A 657 -20.46 -17.48 -7.47
C ASN A 657 -21.17 -18.69 -6.83
N LYS A 658 -21.95 -18.47 -5.77
CA LYS A 658 -22.77 -19.54 -5.17
C LYS A 658 -23.85 -20.06 -6.12
N GLY A 659 -24.51 -19.16 -6.87
CA GLY A 659 -25.51 -19.54 -7.87
C GLY A 659 -24.93 -20.39 -9.01
N VAL A 660 -23.72 -20.07 -9.48
CA VAL A 660 -23.00 -20.89 -10.49
C VAL A 660 -22.72 -22.28 -9.94
N TYR A 661 -22.23 -22.39 -8.69
CA TYR A 661 -21.98 -23.68 -8.04
C TYR A 661 -23.25 -24.54 -7.96
N VAL A 662 -24.39 -23.94 -7.61
CA VAL A 662 -25.70 -24.64 -7.61
C VAL A 662 -26.08 -25.10 -9.02
N LYS A 663 -25.93 -24.24 -10.03
CA LYS A 663 -26.26 -24.58 -11.43
C LYS A 663 -25.45 -25.78 -11.93
N VAL A 664 -24.14 -25.77 -11.69
CA VAL A 664 -23.23 -26.88 -12.02
C VAL A 664 -23.65 -28.15 -11.28
N GLY A 665 -23.98 -28.05 -9.98
CA GLY A 665 -24.50 -29.15 -9.19
C GLY A 665 -25.75 -29.80 -9.81
N LEU A 666 -26.74 -28.98 -10.18
CA LEU A 666 -28.00 -29.48 -10.75
C LEU A 666 -27.79 -30.27 -12.06
N GLN A 667 -26.77 -29.93 -12.86
CA GLN A 667 -26.44 -30.63 -14.10
C GLN A 667 -25.90 -32.05 -13.89
N LYS A 668 -25.47 -32.39 -12.66
CA LYS A 668 -24.83 -33.67 -12.34
C LYS A 668 -25.70 -34.63 -11.53
N ILE A 669 -26.95 -34.27 -11.23
CA ILE A 669 -27.89 -35.08 -10.42
C ILE A 669 -28.19 -36.45 -11.06
N SER A 670 -28.26 -36.53 -12.38
CA SER A 670 -28.62 -37.76 -13.09
C SER A 670 -27.44 -38.72 -13.35
N HIS A 671 -26.20 -38.32 -13.00
CA HIS A 671 -25.03 -39.16 -13.19
C HIS A 671 -24.77 -40.01 -11.94
N THR A 672 -24.90 -41.32 -12.06
CA THR A 672 -24.56 -42.26 -10.97
C THR A 672 -23.07 -42.59 -11.01
N ARG A 673 -22.40 -42.48 -9.86
CA ARG A 673 -20.98 -42.81 -9.70
C ARG A 673 -20.80 -43.96 -8.73
N ASN A 674 -19.73 -44.73 -8.89
CA ASN A 674 -19.39 -45.85 -8.02
C ASN A 674 -17.99 -45.68 -7.43
N LEU A 675 -17.72 -44.52 -6.82
CA LEU A 675 -16.37 -44.17 -6.34
C LEU A 675 -15.78 -45.25 -5.42
N HIS A 676 -16.60 -45.82 -4.54
CA HIS A 676 -16.22 -46.92 -3.64
C HIS A 676 -15.63 -48.16 -4.33
N ARG A 677 -15.85 -48.35 -5.64
CA ARG A 677 -15.27 -49.45 -6.44
C ARG A 677 -13.99 -49.04 -7.16
N ASP A 678 -13.75 -47.74 -7.29
CA ASP A 678 -12.64 -47.18 -8.05
C ASP A 678 -11.49 -46.72 -7.14
N ILE A 679 -11.67 -46.77 -5.81
CA ILE A 679 -10.64 -46.45 -4.82
C ILE A 679 -10.55 -47.49 -3.72
N LYS A 680 -9.38 -47.57 -3.07
CA LYS A 680 -9.19 -48.25 -1.78
C LYS A 680 -8.69 -47.26 -0.74
N LEU A 681 -9.17 -47.39 0.49
CA LEU A 681 -8.78 -46.53 1.61
C LEU A 681 -8.08 -47.36 2.68
N GLN A 682 -6.88 -46.94 3.04
CA GLN A 682 -6.20 -47.35 4.25
C GLN A 682 -6.11 -46.16 5.19
N VAL A 683 -6.51 -46.36 6.45
CA VAL A 683 -6.39 -45.38 7.53
C VAL A 683 -5.44 -45.93 8.57
N ASP A 684 -4.36 -45.19 8.80
CA ASP A 684 -3.18 -45.60 9.54
C ASP A 684 -2.65 -46.94 9.01
N GLN A 685 -2.85 -48.05 9.74
CA GLN A 685 -2.41 -49.39 9.34
C GLN A 685 -3.55 -50.32 8.93
N HIS A 686 -4.79 -49.84 8.87
CA HIS A 686 -5.98 -50.67 8.65
C HIS A 686 -6.66 -50.32 7.32
N GLU A 687 -6.99 -51.34 6.52
CA GLU A 687 -7.89 -51.16 5.38
C GLU A 687 -9.31 -50.87 5.88
N VAL A 688 -9.96 -49.88 5.27
CA VAL A 688 -11.32 -49.46 5.59
C VAL A 688 -12.24 -49.74 4.41
N GLU A 689 -13.27 -50.54 4.64
CA GLU A 689 -14.29 -50.83 3.63
C GLU A 689 -15.18 -49.60 3.39
N LEU A 690 -15.33 -49.21 2.12
CA LEU A 690 -16.09 -48.02 1.74
C LEU A 690 -17.57 -48.35 1.46
N PRO A 691 -18.53 -47.60 2.03
CA PRO A 691 -19.93 -47.72 1.67
C PRO A 691 -20.19 -47.23 0.24
N SER A 692 -21.40 -47.42 -0.27
CA SER A 692 -21.77 -46.94 -1.61
C SER A 692 -21.78 -45.39 -1.67
N ILE A 693 -20.63 -44.82 -2.04
CA ILE A 693 -20.39 -43.37 -2.11
C ILE A 693 -20.02 -42.93 -3.53
N GLU A 694 -20.26 -41.65 -3.80
CA GLU A 694 -19.85 -40.92 -5.01
C GLU A 694 -18.75 -39.90 -4.72
N GLY A 695 -18.51 -39.57 -3.45
CA GLY A 695 -17.44 -38.67 -3.01
C GLY A 695 -16.85 -39.09 -1.67
N LEU A 696 -15.54 -38.93 -1.53
CA LEU A 696 -14.78 -39.15 -0.29
C LEU A 696 -14.07 -37.86 0.08
N ILE A 697 -14.29 -37.35 1.30
CA ILE A 697 -13.80 -36.04 1.72
C ILE A 697 -13.03 -36.20 3.04
N PHE A 698 -11.80 -35.71 3.06
CA PHE A 698 -10.94 -35.59 4.24
C PHE A 698 -11.04 -34.17 4.79
N ILE A 699 -11.37 -34.02 6.07
CA ILE A 699 -11.68 -32.73 6.67
C ILE A 699 -10.74 -32.48 7.86
N ASN A 700 -10.10 -31.31 7.87
CA ASN A 700 -9.27 -30.81 8.96
C ASN A 700 -10.01 -29.79 9.84
N ILE A 701 -11.05 -29.14 9.29
CA ILE A 701 -11.82 -28.13 10.01
C ILE A 701 -13.32 -28.46 10.01
N PRO A 702 -14.07 -28.21 11.09
CA PRO A 702 -15.49 -28.56 11.18
C PRO A 702 -16.38 -27.57 10.38
N SER A 703 -16.08 -27.39 9.10
CA SER A 703 -16.74 -26.52 8.14
C SER A 703 -16.34 -26.95 6.72
N TRP A 704 -17.33 -27.23 5.88
CA TRP A 704 -17.13 -27.60 4.49
C TRP A 704 -18.12 -26.85 3.59
N GLY A 705 -17.70 -26.49 2.38
CA GLY A 705 -18.60 -26.02 1.32
C GLY A 705 -19.42 -24.78 1.70
N SER A 706 -18.78 -23.73 2.23
CA SER A 706 -19.45 -22.50 2.72
C SER A 706 -20.15 -22.62 4.07
N GLY A 707 -19.63 -23.42 5.00
CA GLY A 707 -20.08 -23.46 6.39
C GLY A 707 -20.96 -24.64 6.77
N ALA A 708 -21.09 -25.65 5.91
CA ALA A 708 -21.85 -26.85 6.23
C ALA A 708 -21.05 -27.76 7.16
N ASP A 709 -21.75 -28.44 8.07
CA ASP A 709 -21.17 -29.45 8.96
C ASP A 709 -21.33 -30.83 8.32
N LEU A 710 -20.29 -31.28 7.61
CA LEU A 710 -20.30 -32.57 6.93
C LEU A 710 -20.22 -33.73 7.93
N TRP A 711 -19.57 -33.54 9.08
CA TRP A 711 -19.45 -34.57 10.12
C TRP A 711 -20.74 -34.76 10.91
N GLY A 712 -21.47 -33.67 11.16
CA GLY A 712 -22.70 -33.65 11.93
C GLY A 712 -22.50 -33.62 13.44
N SER A 713 -23.57 -33.27 14.16
CA SER A 713 -23.55 -33.05 15.61
C SER A 713 -23.95 -34.25 16.47
N GLU A 714 -24.42 -35.34 15.86
CA GLU A 714 -24.85 -36.54 16.58
C GLU A 714 -23.66 -37.23 17.26
N SER A 715 -23.83 -37.70 18.49
CA SER A 715 -22.79 -38.46 19.20
C SER A 715 -22.70 -39.88 18.65
N ASP A 716 -21.50 -40.30 18.26
CA ASP A 716 -21.20 -41.69 17.86
C ASP A 716 -20.00 -42.15 18.69
N ASN A 717 -20.15 -43.25 19.44
CA ASN A 717 -19.10 -43.75 20.33
C ASN A 717 -17.85 -44.25 19.59
N ARG A 718 -17.91 -44.41 18.26
CA ARG A 718 -16.77 -44.83 17.43
C ARG A 718 -15.78 -43.70 17.15
N PHE A 719 -16.20 -42.45 17.33
CA PHE A 719 -15.43 -41.31 16.87
C PHE A 719 -15.39 -40.17 17.90
N GLU A 720 -14.30 -39.42 17.88
CA GLU A 720 -14.16 -38.21 18.67
C GLU A 720 -14.83 -37.01 17.99
N LYS A 721 -15.03 -35.94 18.76
CA LYS A 721 -15.54 -34.70 18.21
C LYS A 721 -14.43 -34.01 17.39
N PRO A 722 -14.70 -33.59 16.14
CA PRO A 722 -13.71 -32.93 15.29
C PRO A 722 -13.10 -31.69 15.95
N ARG A 723 -11.77 -31.58 15.86
CA ARG A 723 -11.01 -30.38 16.22
C ARG A 723 -9.99 -30.09 15.13
N ILE A 724 -9.52 -28.85 15.13
CA ILE A 724 -8.55 -28.38 14.13
C ILE A 724 -7.10 -28.58 14.59
N ASP A 725 -6.91 -29.09 15.80
CA ASP A 725 -5.65 -29.07 16.54
C ASP A 725 -5.39 -30.38 17.31
N ASP A 726 -5.95 -31.50 16.87
CA ASP A 726 -5.75 -32.81 17.49
C ASP A 726 -4.91 -33.80 16.66
N GLY A 727 -4.46 -33.41 15.47
CA GLY A 727 -3.63 -34.23 14.60
C GLY A 727 -4.41 -35.33 13.89
N LEU A 728 -5.73 -35.20 13.78
CA LEU A 728 -6.59 -36.15 13.07
C LEU A 728 -7.30 -35.47 11.89
N LEU A 729 -7.61 -36.26 10.86
CA LEU A 729 -8.59 -35.88 9.84
C LEU A 729 -9.85 -36.72 9.97
N GLU A 730 -10.99 -36.09 9.73
CA GLU A 730 -12.26 -36.76 9.54
C GLU A 730 -12.44 -37.23 8.09
N VAL A 731 -12.77 -38.50 7.89
CA VAL A 731 -13.09 -39.07 6.57
C VAL A 731 -14.60 -39.25 6.44
N VAL A 732 -15.18 -38.58 5.45
CA VAL A 732 -16.63 -38.55 5.24
C VAL A 732 -17.01 -38.91 3.81
N GLY A 733 -18.01 -39.78 3.67
CA GLY A 733 -18.59 -40.17 2.39
C GLY A 733 -19.84 -39.39 2.04
N VAL A 734 -19.99 -39.02 0.77
CA VAL A 734 -21.22 -38.45 0.19
C VAL A 734 -21.72 -39.30 -0.96
N THR A 735 -23.04 -39.34 -1.16
CA THR A 735 -23.70 -40.28 -2.09
C THR A 735 -24.24 -39.60 -3.35
N GLY A 736 -23.79 -38.38 -3.64
CA GLY A 736 -24.19 -37.60 -4.81
C GLY A 736 -24.74 -36.21 -4.46
N VAL A 737 -25.08 -35.44 -5.49
CA VAL A 737 -25.43 -34.01 -5.40
C VAL A 737 -26.63 -33.74 -4.48
N VAL A 738 -27.68 -34.56 -4.55
CA VAL A 738 -28.88 -34.37 -3.72
C VAL A 738 -28.54 -34.51 -2.23
N HIS A 739 -27.73 -35.50 -1.88
CA HIS A 739 -27.27 -35.69 -0.51
C HIS A 739 -26.40 -34.51 -0.06
N MET A 740 -25.45 -34.06 -0.89
CA MET A 740 -24.63 -32.87 -0.59
C MET A 740 -25.49 -31.62 -0.38
N GLY A 741 -26.54 -31.41 -1.18
CA GLY A 741 -27.49 -30.32 -1.00
C GLY A 741 -28.27 -30.40 0.32
N GLN A 742 -28.64 -31.61 0.76
CA GLN A 742 -29.24 -31.83 2.08
C GLN A 742 -28.27 -31.53 3.21
N VAL A 743 -26.98 -31.85 3.06
CA VAL A 743 -25.93 -31.48 4.03
C VAL A 743 -25.76 -29.97 4.09
N GLN A 744 -25.64 -29.30 2.95
CA GLN A 744 -25.53 -27.83 2.92
C GLN A 744 -26.75 -27.13 3.52
N GLY A 745 -27.94 -27.72 3.38
CA GLY A 745 -29.17 -27.27 4.03
C GLY A 745 -29.31 -27.62 5.51
N GLY A 746 -28.39 -28.42 6.07
CA GLY A 746 -28.43 -28.86 7.48
C GLY A 746 -29.47 -29.95 7.77
N PHE A 747 -30.01 -30.62 6.76
CA PHE A 747 -31.02 -31.68 6.91
C PHE A 747 -30.42 -33.08 7.10
N ARG A 748 -29.14 -33.27 6.72
CA ARG A 748 -28.38 -34.51 6.89
C ARG A 748 -26.92 -34.18 7.19
N SER A 749 -26.18 -35.17 7.67
CA SER A 749 -24.71 -35.17 7.68
C SER A 749 -24.19 -36.14 6.62
N GLY A 750 -22.90 -36.05 6.30
CA GLY A 750 -22.25 -37.09 5.51
C GLY A 750 -22.11 -38.41 6.28
N ILE A 751 -21.68 -39.45 5.57
CA ILE A 751 -21.46 -40.78 6.15
C ILE A 751 -20.08 -40.79 6.81
N ARG A 752 -20.02 -40.85 8.14
CA ARG A 752 -18.76 -40.95 8.89
C ARG A 752 -18.09 -42.29 8.60
N ILE A 753 -16.88 -42.25 8.03
CA ILE A 753 -16.13 -43.45 7.62
C ILE A 753 -15.00 -43.72 8.62
N ALA A 754 -14.15 -42.74 8.88
CA ALA A 754 -12.98 -42.91 9.73
C ALA A 754 -12.50 -41.59 10.36
N GLN A 755 -11.63 -41.70 11.37
CA GLN A 755 -10.75 -40.65 11.87
C GLN A 755 -9.35 -41.24 11.99
N GLY A 756 -8.31 -40.50 11.60
CA GLY A 756 -6.93 -41.00 11.60
C GLY A 756 -5.88 -39.94 11.35
N SER A 757 -4.61 -40.33 11.40
CA SER A 757 -3.46 -39.43 11.30
C SER A 757 -2.59 -39.67 10.05
N TYR A 758 -2.81 -40.80 9.39
CA TYR A 758 -2.14 -41.19 8.17
C TYR A 758 -3.14 -41.87 7.24
N PHE A 759 -3.10 -41.54 5.96
CA PHE A 759 -4.03 -42.08 4.99
C PHE A 759 -3.30 -42.48 3.72
N ARG A 760 -3.63 -43.65 3.19
CA ARG A 760 -3.24 -44.07 1.84
C ARG A 760 -4.50 -44.35 1.04
N VAL A 761 -4.68 -43.60 -0.04
CA VAL A 761 -5.77 -43.79 -1.00
C VAL A 761 -5.19 -44.34 -2.29
N THR A 762 -5.60 -45.53 -2.69
CA THR A 762 -5.21 -46.11 -3.98
C THR A 762 -6.30 -45.82 -5.00
N LEU A 763 -5.95 -45.08 -6.05
CA LEU A 763 -6.84 -44.77 -7.17
C LEU A 763 -6.66 -45.82 -8.27
N LEU A 764 -7.74 -46.48 -8.66
CA LEU A 764 -7.73 -47.52 -9.71
C LEU A 764 -8.00 -46.94 -11.11
N LYS A 765 -8.51 -45.71 -11.18
CA LYS A 765 -8.87 -44.98 -12.40
C LYS A 765 -8.59 -43.48 -12.22
N PRO A 766 -8.53 -42.68 -13.31
CA PRO A 766 -8.47 -41.24 -13.19
C PRO A 766 -9.70 -40.69 -12.43
N ILE A 767 -9.47 -39.90 -11.40
CA ILE A 767 -10.52 -39.39 -10.50
C ILE A 767 -10.34 -37.88 -10.29
N PRO A 768 -11.44 -37.09 -10.29
CA PRO A 768 -11.40 -35.70 -9.86
C PRO A 768 -10.95 -35.59 -8.39
N VAL A 769 -9.97 -34.72 -8.14
CA VAL A 769 -9.46 -34.39 -6.80
C VAL A 769 -9.49 -32.86 -6.62
N GLN A 770 -9.79 -32.39 -5.41
CA GLN A 770 -9.64 -30.99 -5.04
C GLN A 770 -9.00 -30.87 -3.67
N VAL A 771 -8.17 -29.86 -3.48
CA VAL A 771 -7.57 -29.51 -2.18
C VAL A 771 -7.77 -28.04 -1.93
N ASP A 772 -8.42 -27.69 -0.81
CA ASP A 772 -8.73 -26.32 -0.41
C ASP A 772 -9.41 -25.47 -1.52
N GLY A 773 -10.16 -26.13 -2.42
CA GLY A 773 -10.87 -25.50 -3.53
C GLY A 773 -10.11 -25.42 -4.85
N GLU A 774 -8.88 -25.92 -4.93
CA GLU A 774 -8.09 -26.04 -6.18
C GLU A 774 -8.27 -27.47 -6.77
N PRO A 775 -8.95 -27.64 -7.92
CA PRO A 775 -9.33 -28.94 -8.46
C PRO A 775 -8.49 -29.40 -9.67
N TRP A 776 -8.37 -30.71 -9.87
CA TRP A 776 -7.75 -31.32 -11.06
C TRP A 776 -8.24 -32.78 -11.25
N ILE A 777 -7.84 -33.42 -12.36
CA ILE A 777 -8.00 -34.88 -12.55
C ILE A 777 -6.70 -35.57 -12.15
N GLN A 778 -6.73 -36.42 -11.12
CA GLN A 778 -5.59 -37.23 -10.71
C GLN A 778 -5.57 -38.56 -11.48
N ALA A 779 -4.38 -38.97 -11.94
CA ALA A 779 -4.17 -40.26 -12.59
C ALA A 779 -4.30 -41.43 -11.57
N PRO A 780 -4.47 -42.69 -12.04
CA PRO A 780 -4.37 -43.86 -11.17
C PRO A 780 -3.02 -43.89 -10.44
N GLY A 781 -3.01 -44.24 -9.16
CA GLY A 781 -1.81 -44.17 -8.33
C GLY A 781 -2.11 -44.14 -6.83
N GLN A 782 -1.09 -43.84 -6.03
CA GLN A 782 -1.25 -43.64 -4.58
C GLN A 782 -1.31 -42.15 -4.23
N ILE A 783 -2.25 -41.80 -3.35
CA ILE A 783 -2.28 -40.54 -2.62
C ILE A 783 -1.99 -40.84 -1.15
N ILE A 784 -0.98 -40.18 -0.59
CA ILE A 784 -0.66 -40.27 0.83
C ILE A 784 -0.99 -38.93 1.50
N ILE A 785 -1.75 -38.98 2.60
CA ILE A 785 -2.10 -37.79 3.40
C ILE A 785 -1.54 -37.99 4.80
N SER A 786 -0.77 -37.01 5.28
CA SER A 786 -0.14 -37.04 6.60
C SER A 786 0.10 -35.63 7.13
N ALA A 787 0.41 -35.47 8.42
CA ALA A 787 0.69 -34.17 9.00
C ALA A 787 1.91 -33.49 8.33
N ALA A 788 1.80 -32.20 8.02
CA ALA A 788 2.82 -31.44 7.27
C ALA A 788 4.04 -31.00 8.11
N GLY A 789 3.93 -31.02 9.43
CA GLY A 789 4.94 -30.44 10.32
C GLY A 789 4.31 -29.87 11.59
N PRO A 790 4.90 -28.83 12.21
CA PRO A 790 4.30 -28.23 13.39
C PRO A 790 3.02 -27.47 13.04
N LYS A 791 2.13 -27.43 14.02
CA LYS A 791 0.87 -26.69 13.94
C LYS A 791 1.15 -25.20 13.72
N VAL A 792 0.26 -24.53 13.01
CA VAL A 792 0.37 -23.08 12.82
C VAL A 792 -0.44 -22.34 13.87
N HIS A 793 0.11 -21.22 14.34
CA HIS A 793 -0.58 -20.31 15.24
C HIS A 793 -1.56 -19.44 14.46
N MET A 794 -2.84 -19.56 14.78
CA MET A 794 -3.93 -18.81 14.19
C MET A 794 -4.58 -17.93 15.26
N LEU A 795 -5.12 -16.78 14.84
CA LEU A 795 -5.90 -15.91 15.71
C LEU A 795 -7.38 -16.18 15.53
N LYS A 796 -8.07 -16.47 16.63
CA LYS A 796 -9.52 -16.70 16.69
C LYS A 796 -10.21 -15.48 17.28
N LYS A 797 -11.19 -14.93 16.56
CA LYS A 797 -11.94 -13.75 17.03
C LYS A 797 -12.65 -14.08 18.35
N SER A 798 -12.34 -13.33 19.41
CA SER A 798 -12.93 -13.54 20.73
C SER A 798 -14.44 -13.30 20.72
N LYS A 799 -15.18 -14.01 21.58
CA LYS A 799 -16.60 -13.72 21.77
C LYS A 799 -16.71 -12.37 22.45
N GLN A 800 -17.42 -11.42 21.84
CA GLN A 800 -17.78 -10.18 22.53
C GLN A 800 -18.52 -10.57 23.82
N LYS A 801 -17.93 -10.26 24.98
CA LYS A 801 -18.65 -10.29 26.25
C LYS A 801 -19.79 -9.30 26.07
N GLN A 802 -21.04 -9.77 26.02
CA GLN A 802 -22.19 -8.88 26.14
C GLN A 802 -21.92 -8.02 27.36
N LYS A 803 -21.67 -6.72 27.16
CA LYS A 803 -21.71 -5.76 28.24
C LYS A 803 -23.12 -5.87 28.79
N LYS A 804 -23.28 -6.51 29.95
CA LYS A 804 -24.47 -6.35 30.77
C LYS A 804 -24.59 -4.84 30.93
N THR A 805 -25.52 -4.23 30.20
CA THR A 805 -25.99 -2.89 30.47
C THR A 805 -26.58 -2.96 31.87
N GLY A 806 -25.76 -2.62 32.87
CA GLY A 806 -26.24 -2.34 34.21
C GLY A 806 -27.20 -1.16 34.10
N SER A 807 -28.42 -1.41 34.57
CA SER A 807 -29.49 -0.45 34.80
C SER A 807 -29.02 0.83 35.46
#